data_AF-A0A0M8W5P7-F1
#
_entry.id   AF-A0A0M8W5P7-F1
#
_cell.length_a   1.000
_cell.length_b   1.000
_cell.length_c   1.000
_cell.angle_alpha   90.00
_cell.angle_beta   90.00
_cell.angle_gamma   90.00
#
_symmetry.space_group_name_H-M   'P 1'
#
loop_
_entity.id
_entity.type
_entity.pdbx_description
1 polymer ?
#
loop_
_entity_poly.entity_id
_entity_poly.type
_entity_poly.pdbx_seq_one_letter_code
_entity_poly.pdbx_strand_id
1 'polypeptide(L)'
;MAPVEFTVSGGEGSPLEHIAALVPRVSLVVVTDPGGWAQVSRGLTVGGTICAAIPTRMRVLRFAVLDLRHFPSAAALPSISDVPGDVVALHDTRTWDSSPVVAALRGLGRPVVLFTAVHTWVSGLDPASVLMGWSTPHVVLAAPVTRGEGRVEDVLWQFRELERRGMVRYTPLPQPPAPDDRAVAVVVAPPGATQGVAGALRPGAEYEVWVHVGPHAARLPADVELRAVLCMSGRDVQAEPFVLPAEGASPWVSFPVTTPYAAARWSGFLVIYAGAVPVHAQQVVLPVGAGEVKTTPRFRLSRTFADLPPWTTRVASLLVLGPGALVATGGAAPSWIPLDAGYRRSVLNPSVLNPSGLDPWYGKDFPAYCADLAALAREGAALYSRLFADRALPELIRAAARSTGRPAGVVVAGADFDPVPWPLVYDLPFAEGPYRLCASVGHFGPFGAGGEVPAHCPVPDHGGNVVCPFGFWGLSTVLEQPVGPVVWQVSDRPRPFEVSMAVDPGMDRTLTERHAAELMSMVPPEAVSSAYVSPSELGHALADEAMDVVHLHFREGFLDAEEIERWEREGVWPRPHWPTRKPLVVATSPVQELVRAFVRHGAAGVLSPEVAVPQDMAGWVTGMVLARLAAGFGAGEALRQTRWEMLGRGNVLGLAYTLNASADLRLRR
;
A
#
# COMPACT_ATOMS: atom_id res chain seq x y z
N MET A 1 -32.47 -30.57 24.95
CA MET A 1 -31.59 -29.38 24.91
C MET A 1 -30.44 -29.61 25.87
N ALA A 2 -29.22 -29.79 25.38
CA ALA A 2 -28.02 -29.70 26.21
C ALA A 2 -27.68 -28.21 26.39
N PRO A 3 -27.05 -27.77 27.49
CA PRO A 3 -26.45 -26.45 27.56
C PRO A 3 -25.29 -26.46 26.56
N VAL A 4 -25.51 -25.90 25.38
CA VAL A 4 -24.42 -25.74 24.41
C VAL A 4 -23.98 -24.29 24.46
N GLU A 5 -22.80 -24.07 25.01
CA GLU A 5 -22.03 -22.85 24.74
C GLU A 5 -21.70 -22.87 23.25
N PHE A 6 -22.38 -22.02 22.47
CA PHE A 6 -22.04 -21.79 21.08
C PHE A 6 -21.44 -20.41 20.90
N THR A 7 -20.24 -20.45 20.35
CA THR A 7 -19.42 -19.35 19.87
C THR A 7 -20.02 -18.80 18.58
N VAL A 8 -20.30 -17.49 18.50
CA VAL A 8 -20.72 -16.85 17.24
C VAL A 8 -19.48 -16.61 16.38
N SER A 9 -19.28 -17.46 15.36
CA SER A 9 -18.22 -17.31 14.37
C SER A 9 -18.69 -16.41 13.22
N GLY A 10 -18.19 -15.17 13.17
CA GLY A 10 -18.27 -14.34 11.98
C GLY A 10 -17.26 -14.83 10.94
N GLY A 11 -17.64 -15.81 10.13
CA GLY A 11 -16.68 -16.56 9.31
C GLY A 11 -15.78 -17.45 10.18
N GLU A 12 -15.41 -18.62 9.67
CA GLU A 12 -14.79 -19.69 10.45
C GLU A 12 -13.57 -19.23 11.30
N GLY A 13 -13.70 -19.28 12.63
CA GLY A 13 -12.56 -19.65 13.48
C GLY A 13 -12.17 -18.82 14.71
N SER A 14 -12.80 -17.69 15.07
CA SER A 14 -12.43 -16.98 16.32
C SER A 14 -13.63 -16.56 17.19
N PRO A 15 -13.56 -16.75 18.52
CA PRO A 15 -14.63 -16.39 19.44
C PRO A 15 -14.80 -14.87 19.57
N LEU A 16 -16.03 -14.42 19.37
CA LEU A 16 -16.49 -13.10 19.78
C LEU A 16 -17.04 -13.21 21.21
N GLU A 17 -16.26 -12.81 22.21
CA GLU A 17 -16.72 -12.68 23.61
C GLU A 17 -17.52 -11.38 23.77
N HIS A 18 -18.86 -11.43 23.83
CA HIS A 18 -19.70 -10.23 23.83
C HIS A 18 -20.79 -10.21 24.93
N ILE A 19 -20.98 -9.03 25.53
CA ILE A 19 -22.02 -8.68 26.52
C ILE A 19 -23.00 -7.69 25.87
N ALA A 20 -24.32 -7.84 26.04
CA ALA A 20 -25.30 -6.77 25.78
C ALA A 20 -26.05 -6.36 27.07
N ALA A 21 -26.76 -5.23 27.02
CA ALA A 21 -27.76 -4.82 28.02
C ALA A 21 -28.99 -4.20 27.33
N LEU A 22 -30.20 -4.53 27.79
CA LEU A 22 -31.47 -4.04 27.22
C LEU A 22 -32.49 -3.66 28.31
N VAL A 23 -33.18 -2.53 28.16
CA VAL A 23 -34.46 -2.21 28.83
C VAL A 23 -35.30 -1.16 28.06
N PRO A 24 -36.64 -1.11 28.26
CA PRO A 24 -37.63 -0.89 27.20
C PRO A 24 -37.83 0.55 26.68
N ARG A 25 -37.04 1.54 27.16
CA ARG A 25 -37.17 2.94 26.75
C ARG A 25 -35.86 3.72 26.63
N VAL A 26 -34.74 3.23 27.17
CA VAL A 26 -33.43 3.88 27.06
C VAL A 26 -32.35 2.81 27.33
N SER A 27 -31.72 2.24 26.31
CA SER A 27 -30.55 1.34 26.45
C SER A 27 -29.77 1.23 25.15
N LEU A 28 -28.44 1.21 25.25
CA LEU A 28 -27.45 1.23 24.16
C LEU A 28 -26.80 -0.17 24.04
N VAL A 29 -26.56 -0.64 22.81
CA VAL A 29 -25.84 -1.88 22.51
C VAL A 29 -24.36 -1.56 22.26
N VAL A 30 -23.44 -2.33 22.87
CA VAL A 30 -21.99 -2.22 22.64
C VAL A 30 -21.44 -3.62 22.36
N VAL A 31 -20.67 -3.75 21.29
CA VAL A 31 -20.01 -4.99 20.86
C VAL A 31 -18.51 -4.69 20.76
N THR A 32 -17.67 -5.38 21.54
CA THR A 32 -16.20 -5.16 21.54
C THR A 32 -15.45 -6.46 21.29
N ASP A 33 -14.44 -6.39 20.44
CA ASP A 33 -13.30 -7.33 20.43
C ASP A 33 -12.60 -7.30 21.81
N PRO A 34 -12.00 -8.39 22.32
CA PRO A 34 -11.17 -8.38 23.52
C PRO A 34 -10.08 -7.28 23.60
N GLY A 35 -9.75 -6.58 22.50
CA GLY A 35 -8.89 -5.38 22.50
C GLY A 35 -9.59 -4.00 22.42
N GLY A 36 -10.92 -3.92 22.35
CA GLY A 36 -11.65 -2.71 21.92
C GLY A 36 -12.32 -1.86 23.00
N TRP A 37 -12.12 -0.54 22.93
CA TRP A 37 -12.77 0.49 23.74
C TRP A 37 -14.28 0.57 23.49
N ALA A 38 -15.06 0.96 24.51
CA ALA A 38 -16.49 1.24 24.42
C ALA A 38 -16.79 2.73 24.66
N GLN A 39 -17.60 3.37 23.80
CA GLN A 39 -18.12 4.72 24.04
C GLN A 39 -19.62 4.67 24.34
N VAL A 40 -20.03 5.28 25.46
CA VAL A 40 -21.42 5.43 25.88
C VAL A 40 -21.83 6.88 25.69
N SER A 41 -22.76 7.17 24.77
CA SER A 41 -23.36 8.51 24.67
C SER A 41 -24.82 8.48 25.14
N ARG A 42 -25.08 9.14 26.28
CA ARG A 42 -26.42 9.48 26.74
C ARG A 42 -26.66 10.94 26.39
N GLY A 43 -27.48 11.22 25.38
CA GLY A 43 -28.04 12.57 25.15
C GLY A 43 -27.02 13.71 25.04
N LEU A 44 -25.77 13.44 24.65
CA LEU A 44 -24.79 14.50 24.41
C LEU A 44 -24.99 15.05 22.99
N THR A 45 -25.14 16.36 22.90
CA THR A 45 -25.10 17.10 21.63
C THR A 45 -23.76 16.81 20.95
N VAL A 46 -23.80 16.31 19.72
CA VAL A 46 -22.61 16.02 18.92
C VAL A 46 -21.78 17.31 18.80
N GLY A 47 -20.54 17.30 19.31
CA GLY A 47 -19.61 18.43 19.27
C GLY A 47 -19.24 19.08 20.62
N GLY A 48 -19.84 18.65 21.74
CA GLY A 48 -19.44 19.14 23.07
C GLY A 48 -18.43 18.23 23.78
N THR A 49 -17.24 18.74 24.09
CA THR A 49 -16.28 18.07 24.99
C THR A 49 -16.75 18.19 26.44
N ILE A 50 -17.56 17.24 26.89
CA ILE A 50 -17.90 17.09 28.31
C ILE A 50 -17.36 15.74 28.79
N CYS A 51 -16.28 15.78 29.56
CA CYS A 51 -15.76 14.61 30.25
C CYS A 51 -16.58 14.42 31.55
N ALA A 52 -17.75 13.80 31.43
CA ALA A 52 -18.54 13.38 32.58
C ALA A 52 -18.40 11.87 32.76
N ALA A 53 -17.84 11.44 33.89
CA ALA A 53 -17.82 10.02 34.25
C ALA A 53 -19.26 9.55 34.50
N ILE A 54 -19.81 8.77 33.57
CA ILE A 54 -21.14 8.16 33.73
C ILE A 54 -20.93 6.83 34.48
N PRO A 55 -21.42 6.68 35.73
CA PRO A 55 -21.39 5.41 36.41
C PRO A 55 -22.26 4.40 35.63
N THR A 56 -21.60 3.44 35.00
CA THR A 56 -22.24 2.43 34.15
C THR A 56 -22.27 1.11 34.91
N ARG A 57 -23.46 0.54 35.12
CA ARG A 57 -23.60 -0.80 35.70
C ARG A 57 -23.55 -1.84 34.59
N MET A 58 -22.53 -2.69 34.61
CA MET A 58 -22.41 -3.81 33.69
C MET A 58 -23.15 -5.04 34.26
N ARG A 59 -23.92 -5.73 33.42
CA ARG A 59 -24.53 -7.03 33.74
C ARG A 59 -24.24 -7.98 32.58
N VAL A 60 -23.82 -9.20 32.89
CA VAL A 60 -23.70 -10.27 31.89
C VAL A 60 -25.10 -10.74 31.53
N LEU A 61 -25.43 -10.78 30.22
CA LEU A 61 -26.68 -11.32 29.71
C LEU A 61 -26.45 -12.66 29.01
N ARG A 62 -27.36 -13.60 29.20
CA ARG A 62 -27.38 -14.86 28.44
C ARG A 62 -28.13 -14.65 27.14
N PHE A 63 -27.46 -14.93 26.03
CA PHE A 63 -28.09 -14.90 24.71
C PHE A 63 -28.56 -16.29 24.31
N ALA A 64 -29.77 -16.37 23.79
CA ALA A 64 -30.12 -17.45 22.87
C ALA A 64 -30.06 -16.91 21.45
N VAL A 65 -29.30 -17.56 20.58
CA VAL A 65 -29.29 -17.24 19.16
C VAL A 65 -30.10 -18.30 18.42
N LEU A 66 -31.13 -17.87 17.70
CA LEU A 66 -31.88 -18.69 16.77
C LEU A 66 -31.30 -18.48 15.37
N ASP A 67 -30.45 -19.41 14.93
CA ASP A 67 -29.87 -19.38 13.60
C ASP A 67 -30.80 -20.08 12.59
N LEU A 68 -31.46 -19.28 11.76
CA LEU A 68 -32.42 -19.76 10.78
C LEU A 68 -31.77 -20.56 9.65
N ARG A 69 -30.44 -20.55 9.52
CA ARG A 69 -29.70 -21.39 8.58
C ARG A 69 -29.88 -22.89 8.82
N HIS A 70 -30.31 -23.31 10.00
CA HIS A 70 -30.50 -24.72 10.32
C HIS A 70 -31.93 -25.24 10.10
N PHE A 71 -32.89 -24.38 9.73
CA PHE A 71 -34.31 -24.77 9.65
C PHE A 71 -34.88 -24.49 8.27
N PRO A 72 -35.41 -25.48 7.53
CA PRO A 72 -35.84 -25.30 6.14
C PRO A 72 -37.04 -24.34 5.94
N SER A 73 -37.83 -24.08 6.99
CA SER A 73 -38.99 -23.16 6.98
C SER A 73 -39.43 -22.80 8.42
N ALA A 74 -40.41 -21.91 8.58
CA ALA A 74 -40.85 -21.42 9.91
C ALA A 74 -41.62 -22.50 10.64
N ALA A 75 -42.37 -23.31 9.89
CA ALA A 75 -43.07 -24.45 10.43
C ALA A 75 -42.11 -25.53 10.98
N ALA A 76 -40.84 -25.54 10.56
CA ALA A 76 -39.82 -26.45 11.05
C ALA A 76 -39.09 -25.94 12.31
N LEU A 77 -39.41 -24.72 12.79
CA LEU A 77 -38.80 -24.18 14.00
C LEU A 77 -39.34 -24.91 15.24
N PRO A 78 -38.48 -25.18 16.24
CA PRO A 78 -38.94 -25.67 17.53
C PRO A 78 -39.84 -24.61 18.20
N SER A 79 -40.66 -25.03 19.17
CA SER A 79 -41.47 -24.10 19.96
C SER A 79 -40.57 -23.04 20.60
N ILE A 80 -40.77 -21.77 20.19
CA ILE A 80 -39.95 -20.63 20.61
C ILE A 80 -40.15 -20.30 22.10
N SER A 81 -41.22 -20.80 22.72
CA SER A 81 -41.51 -20.67 24.16
C SER A 81 -40.39 -21.18 25.07
N ASP A 82 -39.57 -22.13 24.58
CA ASP A 82 -38.64 -22.88 25.41
C ASP A 82 -37.20 -22.35 25.31
N VAL A 83 -36.97 -21.28 24.54
CA VAL A 83 -35.65 -20.71 24.30
C VAL A 83 -35.09 -20.02 25.57
N PRO A 84 -34.00 -20.53 26.18
CA PRO A 84 -33.47 -19.98 27.44
C PRO A 84 -32.55 -18.78 27.19
N GLY A 85 -32.72 -17.68 27.93
CA GLY A 85 -31.82 -16.51 27.81
C GLY A 85 -32.49 -15.18 28.18
N ASP A 86 -31.68 -14.19 28.56
CA ASP A 86 -32.13 -12.82 28.83
C ASP A 86 -32.44 -12.04 27.55
N VAL A 87 -31.77 -12.38 26.45
CA VAL A 87 -31.92 -11.76 25.12
C VAL A 87 -32.05 -12.88 24.09
N VAL A 88 -32.93 -12.70 23.11
CA VAL A 88 -33.00 -13.63 21.98
C VAL A 88 -32.52 -12.92 20.74
N ALA A 89 -31.53 -13.51 20.08
CA ALA A 89 -31.03 -13.02 18.82
C ALA A 89 -31.50 -13.92 17.68
N LEU A 90 -31.88 -13.32 16.56
CA LEU A 90 -32.21 -14.05 15.34
C LEU A 90 -31.07 -13.86 14.36
N HIS A 91 -30.46 -14.95 13.87
CA HIS A 91 -29.52 -14.91 12.77
C HIS A 91 -30.21 -15.42 11.51
N ASP A 92 -30.45 -14.55 10.53
CA ASP A 92 -31.12 -14.89 9.28
C ASP A 92 -30.26 -14.50 8.07
N THR A 93 -30.09 -15.44 7.16
CA THR A 93 -29.32 -15.26 5.91
C THR A 93 -30.11 -15.75 4.70
N ARG A 94 -31.42 -15.91 4.83
CA ARG A 94 -32.27 -16.54 3.82
C ARG A 94 -33.35 -15.59 3.33
N THR A 95 -33.98 -15.94 2.21
CA THR A 95 -34.91 -15.07 1.45
C THR A 95 -36.39 -15.26 1.80
N TRP A 96 -36.72 -15.89 2.93
CA TRP A 96 -38.09 -16.26 3.29
C TRP A 96 -38.58 -15.45 4.49
N ASP A 97 -39.90 -15.25 4.59
CA ASP A 97 -40.51 -14.32 5.53
C ASP A 97 -40.28 -14.73 7.00
N SER A 98 -39.41 -14.00 7.70
CA SER A 98 -39.07 -14.20 9.11
C SER A 98 -40.02 -13.48 10.08
N SER A 99 -41.00 -12.72 9.58
CA SER A 99 -41.94 -11.94 10.39
C SER A 99 -42.71 -12.76 11.44
N PRO A 100 -43.19 -13.99 11.15
CA PRO A 100 -43.84 -14.85 12.14
C PRO A 100 -42.90 -15.24 13.29
N VAL A 101 -41.61 -15.42 12.99
CA VAL A 101 -40.56 -15.79 13.96
C VAL A 101 -40.25 -14.60 14.85
N VAL A 102 -40.08 -13.42 14.27
CA VAL A 102 -39.86 -12.17 15.00
C VAL A 102 -41.05 -11.87 15.91
N ALA A 103 -42.28 -12.06 15.44
CA ALA A 103 -43.50 -11.88 16.23
C ALA A 103 -43.57 -12.86 17.41
N ALA A 104 -43.24 -14.15 17.19
CA ALA A 104 -43.21 -15.16 18.24
C ALA A 104 -42.12 -14.87 19.29
N LEU A 105 -40.92 -14.46 18.86
CA LEU A 105 -39.82 -14.04 19.74
C LEU A 105 -40.19 -12.85 20.62
N ARG A 106 -40.93 -11.88 20.06
CA ARG A 106 -41.46 -10.74 20.81
C ARG A 106 -42.52 -11.15 21.83
N GLY A 107 -43.33 -12.17 21.52
CA GLY A 107 -44.33 -12.74 22.43
C GLY A 107 -43.74 -13.28 23.74
N LEU A 108 -42.41 -13.52 23.79
CA LEU A 108 -41.69 -13.91 25.00
C LEU A 108 -41.49 -12.77 26.02
N GLY A 109 -41.80 -11.52 25.64
CA GLY A 109 -41.60 -10.34 26.50
C GLY A 109 -40.13 -9.99 26.73
N ARG A 110 -39.22 -10.50 25.89
CA ARG A 110 -37.77 -10.29 25.97
C ARG A 110 -37.31 -9.39 24.82
N PRO A 111 -36.21 -8.65 24.99
CA PRO A 111 -35.67 -7.86 23.89
C PRO A 111 -35.06 -8.78 22.82
N VAL A 112 -35.31 -8.42 21.55
CA VAL A 112 -34.90 -9.19 20.37
C VAL A 112 -33.84 -8.43 19.60
N VAL A 113 -32.69 -9.07 19.36
CA VAL A 113 -31.62 -8.52 18.51
C VAL A 113 -31.66 -9.25 17.17
N LEU A 114 -31.75 -8.51 16.08
CA LEU A 114 -31.82 -9.09 14.74
C LEU A 114 -30.43 -8.99 14.09
N PHE A 115 -29.78 -10.15 13.90
CA PHE A 115 -28.58 -10.31 13.09
C PHE A 115 -29.02 -10.77 11.70
N THR A 116 -28.90 -9.90 10.71
CA THR A 116 -29.25 -10.27 9.33
C THR A 116 -28.00 -10.27 8.47
N ALA A 117 -27.75 -11.33 7.71
CA ALA A 117 -26.85 -11.20 6.57
C ALA A 117 -27.53 -10.38 5.46
N VAL A 118 -26.70 -9.87 4.55
CA VAL A 118 -27.08 -9.10 3.36
C VAL A 118 -28.27 -9.79 2.66
N HIS A 119 -29.32 -9.03 2.34
CA HIS A 119 -30.56 -9.44 1.63
C HIS A 119 -31.74 -9.98 2.47
N THR A 120 -31.77 -9.79 3.79
CA THR A 120 -32.95 -10.20 4.59
C THR A 120 -33.97 -9.07 4.70
N TRP A 121 -35.24 -9.39 4.41
CA TRP A 121 -36.39 -8.52 4.66
C TRP A 121 -36.92 -8.75 6.07
N VAL A 122 -37.05 -7.68 6.86
CA VAL A 122 -37.69 -7.76 8.17
C VAL A 122 -38.86 -6.77 8.22
N SER A 123 -40.08 -7.31 8.23
CA SER A 123 -41.30 -6.52 8.39
C SER A 123 -41.63 -6.28 9.87
N GLY A 124 -42.39 -5.22 10.14
CA GLY A 124 -42.91 -4.94 11.49
C GLY A 124 -41.85 -4.46 12.49
N LEU A 125 -40.80 -3.78 12.03
CA LEU A 125 -39.85 -3.11 12.91
C LEU A 125 -40.53 -1.97 13.66
N ASP A 126 -40.10 -1.72 14.89
CA ASP A 126 -40.63 -0.64 15.73
C ASP A 126 -39.51 0.01 16.55
N PRO A 127 -39.76 1.12 17.24
CA PRO A 127 -38.73 1.81 18.03
C PRO A 127 -38.17 1.02 19.22
N ALA A 128 -38.72 -0.15 19.55
CA ALA A 128 -38.18 -1.06 20.54
C ALA A 128 -37.21 -2.09 19.92
N SER A 129 -37.11 -2.12 18.59
CA SER A 129 -36.22 -3.01 17.83
C SER A 129 -34.85 -2.35 17.64
N VAL A 130 -33.78 -3.15 17.65
CA VAL A 130 -32.44 -2.71 17.25
C VAL A 130 -32.02 -3.56 16.07
N LEU A 131 -31.76 -2.89 14.95
CA LEU A 131 -31.15 -3.51 13.78
C LEU A 131 -29.65 -3.41 13.91
N MET A 132 -28.95 -4.55 13.80
CA MET A 132 -27.51 -4.59 13.72
C MET A 132 -27.12 -5.14 12.34
N GLY A 133 -26.52 -4.29 11.53
CA GLY A 133 -25.95 -4.70 10.24
C GLY A 133 -24.44 -4.75 10.32
N TRP A 134 -23.83 -5.72 9.63
CA TRP A 134 -22.38 -5.85 9.55
C TRP A 134 -21.94 -5.68 8.09
N SER A 135 -21.04 -4.73 7.88
CA SER A 135 -20.29 -4.56 6.63
C SER A 135 -18.85 -4.33 7.04
N THR A 136 -18.05 -5.38 7.13
CA THR A 136 -16.64 -5.30 7.53
C THR A 136 -15.95 -4.12 6.81
N PRO A 137 -15.26 -3.21 7.53
CA PRO A 137 -14.88 -3.26 8.95
C PRO A 137 -15.92 -2.68 9.94
N HIS A 138 -17.13 -2.32 9.50
CA HIS A 138 -18.12 -1.59 10.27
C HIS A 138 -19.24 -2.47 10.83
N VAL A 139 -19.46 -2.37 12.14
CA VAL A 139 -20.72 -2.74 12.79
C VAL A 139 -21.59 -1.49 12.83
N VAL A 140 -22.81 -1.59 12.32
CA VAL A 140 -23.77 -0.47 12.33
C VAL A 140 -25.00 -0.84 13.15
N LEU A 141 -25.41 0.08 14.02
CA LEU A 141 -26.64 -0.01 14.79
C LEU A 141 -27.65 1.00 14.24
N ALA A 142 -28.87 0.54 13.98
CA ALA A 142 -29.99 1.42 13.65
C ALA A 142 -31.17 1.15 14.58
N ALA A 143 -31.69 2.23 15.16
CA ALA A 143 -32.94 2.22 15.89
C ALA A 143 -34.05 2.79 14.99
N PRO A 144 -35.12 2.03 14.69
CA PRO A 144 -36.27 2.54 13.96
C PRO A 144 -36.91 3.70 14.73
N VAL A 145 -37.29 4.76 14.02
CA VAL A 145 -37.96 5.93 14.63
C VAL A 145 -39.49 5.76 14.66
N THR A 146 -40.03 4.97 13.73
CA THR A 146 -41.46 4.64 13.62
C THR A 146 -41.66 3.15 13.33
N ARG A 147 -42.92 2.67 13.41
CA ARG A 147 -43.25 1.31 12.93
C ARG A 147 -43.12 1.25 11.41
N GLY A 148 -42.45 0.24 10.88
CA GLY A 148 -42.25 0.12 9.43
C GLY A 148 -41.54 -1.17 9.00
N GLU A 149 -41.16 -1.20 7.73
CA GLU A 149 -40.37 -2.27 7.11
C GLU A 149 -38.91 -1.84 7.00
N GLY A 150 -37.99 -2.79 7.20
CA GLY A 150 -36.55 -2.57 7.02
C GLY A 150 -35.98 -3.63 6.10
N ARG A 151 -35.34 -3.18 5.03
CA ARG A 151 -34.48 -4.01 4.19
C ARG A 151 -33.04 -3.76 4.62
N VAL A 152 -32.25 -4.82 4.73
CA VAL A 152 -30.81 -4.72 5.03
C VAL A 152 -30.03 -5.13 3.78
N GLU A 153 -29.79 -4.17 2.89
CA GLU A 153 -28.86 -4.30 1.77
C GLU A 153 -27.89 -3.12 1.84
N ASP A 154 -26.58 -3.41 1.73
CA ASP A 154 -25.51 -2.44 1.93
C ASP A 154 -25.75 -1.48 3.10
N VAL A 155 -25.55 -2.06 4.29
CA VAL A 155 -25.87 -1.52 5.62
C VAL A 155 -25.53 -0.03 5.76
N LEU A 156 -24.38 0.41 5.25
CA LEU A 156 -23.92 1.79 5.39
C LEU A 156 -24.67 2.78 4.50
N TRP A 157 -24.88 2.44 3.23
CA TRP A 157 -25.57 3.31 2.28
C TRP A 157 -27.05 3.45 2.65
N GLN A 158 -27.72 2.33 2.94
CA GLN A 158 -29.14 2.34 3.25
C GLN A 158 -29.43 2.96 4.62
N PHE A 159 -28.59 2.79 5.65
CA PHE A 159 -28.80 3.51 6.92
C PHE A 159 -28.58 5.01 6.80
N ARG A 160 -27.65 5.47 5.95
CA ARG A 160 -27.52 6.90 5.62
C ARG A 160 -28.73 7.42 4.81
N GLU A 161 -29.27 6.62 3.89
CA GLU A 161 -30.49 6.94 3.13
C GLU A 161 -31.74 6.96 4.04
N LEU A 162 -31.90 5.97 4.92
CA LEU A 162 -32.99 5.88 5.88
C LEU A 162 -32.88 6.97 6.96
N GLU A 163 -31.67 7.35 7.36
CA GLU A 163 -31.44 8.52 8.22
C GLU A 163 -31.82 9.81 7.50
N ARG A 164 -31.44 9.98 6.22
CA ARG A 164 -31.85 11.11 5.38
C ARG A 164 -33.38 11.18 5.25
N ARG A 165 -34.06 10.04 5.20
CA ARG A 165 -35.54 9.92 5.17
C ARG A 165 -36.20 10.03 6.56
N GLY A 166 -35.41 10.18 7.63
CA GLY A 166 -35.91 10.30 9.01
C GLY A 166 -36.49 9.02 9.61
N MET A 167 -36.20 7.86 9.01
CA MET A 167 -36.75 6.56 9.42
C MET A 167 -35.90 5.86 10.49
N VAL A 168 -34.59 6.14 10.52
CA VAL A 168 -33.64 5.64 11.52
C VAL A 168 -32.69 6.76 11.95
N ARG A 169 -32.03 6.61 13.11
CA ARG A 169 -30.87 7.43 13.48
C ARG A 169 -29.62 6.56 13.39
N TYR A 170 -28.62 7.00 12.63
CA TYR A 170 -27.38 6.28 12.37
C TYR A 170 -26.28 6.74 13.35
N THR A 171 -25.36 5.84 13.70
CA THR A 171 -24.16 6.19 14.48
C THR A 171 -22.99 5.38 13.94
N PRO A 172 -22.02 6.02 13.25
CA PRO A 172 -20.78 5.35 12.87
C PRO A 172 -19.97 5.04 14.14
N LEU A 173 -19.49 3.81 14.27
CA LEU A 173 -18.43 3.53 15.22
C LEU A 173 -17.12 4.18 14.71
N PRO A 174 -16.29 4.75 15.60
CA PRO A 174 -15.05 5.40 15.19
C PRO A 174 -14.10 4.40 14.52
N GLN A 175 -13.37 4.86 13.49
CA GLN A 175 -12.28 4.08 12.89
C GLN A 175 -11.21 3.76 13.96
N PRO A 176 -10.55 2.59 13.89
CA PRO A 176 -9.37 2.35 14.71
C PRO A 176 -8.36 3.48 14.43
N PRO A 177 -7.75 4.07 15.48
CA PRO A 177 -6.78 5.13 15.28
C PRO A 177 -5.64 4.62 14.40
N ALA A 178 -5.06 5.52 13.59
CA ALA A 178 -3.81 5.21 12.91
C ALA A 178 -2.82 4.65 13.95
N PRO A 179 -2.11 3.55 13.65
CA PRO A 179 -1.20 2.95 14.60
C PRO A 179 -0.22 4.02 15.10
N ASP A 180 -0.22 4.22 16.42
CA ASP A 180 0.78 5.06 17.08
C ASP A 180 2.16 4.43 16.84
N ASP A 181 3.19 5.26 16.74
CA ASP A 181 4.57 4.79 16.62
C ASP A 181 5.51 5.80 17.27
N ARG A 182 6.77 5.39 17.45
CA ARG A 182 7.85 6.21 17.99
C ARG A 182 7.94 7.54 17.25
N ALA A 183 7.71 8.64 17.97
CA ALA A 183 7.86 9.99 17.45
C ALA A 183 9.34 10.33 17.22
N VAL A 184 9.66 10.98 16.09
CA VAL A 184 11.00 11.49 15.82
C VAL A 184 11.06 12.98 16.20
N ALA A 185 11.60 13.25 17.39
CA ALA A 185 11.74 14.59 17.92
C ALA A 185 13.00 15.28 17.37
N VAL A 186 12.89 16.59 17.12
CA VAL A 186 14.01 17.45 16.74
C VAL A 186 14.03 18.65 17.66
N VAL A 187 15.20 18.93 18.23
CA VAL A 187 15.45 20.09 19.08
C VAL A 187 16.66 20.83 18.51
N VAL A 188 16.67 22.16 18.61
CA VAL A 188 17.85 22.96 18.26
C VAL A 188 18.29 23.74 19.47
N ALA A 189 19.55 23.59 19.84
CA ALA A 189 20.12 24.18 21.04
C ALA A 189 21.53 24.74 20.77
N PRO A 190 22.03 25.69 21.58
CA PRO A 190 23.43 26.09 21.53
C PRO A 190 24.36 24.88 21.78
N PRO A 191 25.61 24.91 21.28
CA PRO A 191 26.55 23.81 21.47
C PRO A 191 26.71 23.43 22.95
N GLY A 192 26.52 22.14 23.27
CA GLY A 192 26.63 21.61 24.62
C GLY A 192 25.38 21.80 25.50
N ALA A 193 24.35 22.50 25.02
CA ALA A 193 23.06 22.56 25.70
C ALA A 193 22.19 21.35 25.31
N THR A 194 21.97 20.44 26.24
CA THR A 194 21.14 19.24 26.03
C THR A 194 19.65 19.52 26.21
N GLN A 195 19.26 20.68 26.77
CA GLN A 195 17.87 21.07 27.00
C GLN A 195 17.66 22.56 26.71
N GLY A 196 16.64 22.86 25.90
CA GLY A 196 16.20 24.21 25.55
C GLY A 196 16.04 24.38 24.04
N VAL A 197 14.81 24.58 23.58
CA VAL A 197 14.54 24.97 22.19
C VAL A 197 14.98 26.43 22.05
N ALA A 198 15.99 26.69 21.23
CA ALA A 198 16.33 28.06 20.86
C ALA A 198 15.13 28.67 20.12
N GLY A 199 14.41 29.60 20.79
CA GLY A 199 13.21 30.21 20.22
C GLY A 199 13.46 30.92 18.89
N ALA A 200 14.61 31.60 18.76
CA ALA A 200 15.07 32.14 17.49
C ALA A 200 16.58 31.97 17.34
N LEU A 201 17.03 31.48 16.18
CA LEU A 201 18.45 31.26 15.93
C LEU A 201 19.11 32.57 15.47
N ARG A 202 20.27 32.90 16.04
CA ARG A 202 21.05 34.07 15.61
C ARG A 202 21.68 33.80 14.25
N PRO A 203 21.70 34.75 13.32
CA PRO A 203 22.43 34.60 12.06
C PRO A 203 23.93 34.40 12.28
N GLY A 204 24.55 33.51 11.52
CA GLY A 204 25.99 33.19 11.59
C GLY A 204 26.47 32.55 12.89
N ALA A 205 25.56 32.07 13.75
CA ALA A 205 25.90 31.44 15.01
C ALA A 205 25.90 29.90 14.90
N GLU A 206 26.65 29.27 15.80
CA GLU A 206 26.75 27.81 15.92
C GLU A 206 25.64 27.28 16.82
N TYR A 207 25.07 26.16 16.40
CA TYR A 207 24.02 25.41 17.09
C TYR A 207 24.24 23.91 16.87
N GLU A 208 23.50 23.12 17.64
CA GLU A 208 23.37 21.69 17.45
C GLU A 208 21.91 21.34 17.16
N VAL A 209 21.69 20.59 16.08
CA VAL A 209 20.38 19.96 15.82
C VAL A 209 20.40 18.59 16.46
N TRP A 210 19.61 18.43 17.51
CA TRP A 210 19.45 17.22 18.28
C TRP A 210 18.26 16.41 17.79
N VAL A 211 18.46 15.10 17.63
CA VAL A 211 17.49 14.15 17.10
C VAL A 211 17.29 13.00 18.09
N HIS A 212 16.04 12.57 18.25
CA HIS A 212 15.68 11.49 19.16
C HIS A 212 14.46 10.73 18.66
N VAL A 213 14.55 9.40 18.66
CA VAL A 213 13.43 8.49 18.39
C VAL A 213 12.81 8.08 19.73
N GLY A 214 11.59 8.54 19.97
CA GLY A 214 10.89 8.41 21.24
C GLY A 214 10.60 6.97 21.69
N PRO A 215 10.19 6.79 22.95
CA PRO A 215 9.69 5.51 23.42
C PRO A 215 8.34 5.21 22.74
N HIS A 216 7.98 3.94 22.70
CA HIS A 216 6.66 3.49 22.25
C HIS A 216 6.24 2.26 23.04
N ALA A 217 4.93 2.06 23.17
CA ALA A 217 4.37 0.94 23.94
C ALA A 217 4.68 -0.42 23.31
N ALA A 218 4.69 -0.50 21.97
CA ALA A 218 5.11 -1.70 21.26
C ALA A 218 6.63 -1.87 21.31
N ARG A 219 7.07 -3.01 21.86
CA ARG A 219 8.48 -3.42 21.91
C ARG A 219 8.99 -3.80 20.53
N LEU A 220 10.24 -3.43 20.20
CA LEU A 220 10.88 -3.91 18.97
C LEU A 220 11.33 -5.37 19.14
N PRO A 221 11.41 -6.16 18.05
CA PRO A 221 11.90 -7.54 18.12
C PRO A 221 13.33 -7.66 18.69
N ALA A 222 14.18 -6.66 18.43
CA ALA A 222 15.54 -6.54 18.92
C ALA A 222 15.98 -5.07 18.89
N ASP A 223 17.16 -4.78 19.42
CA ASP A 223 17.82 -3.49 19.21
C ASP A 223 18.09 -3.28 17.72
N VAL A 224 17.84 -2.07 17.22
CA VAL A 224 17.96 -1.74 15.80
C VAL A 224 19.04 -0.69 15.62
N GLU A 225 20.06 -1.01 14.81
CA GLU A 225 21.05 -0.05 14.37
C GLU A 225 20.44 0.87 13.31
N LEU A 226 20.45 2.18 13.60
CA LEU A 226 19.92 3.22 12.75
C LEU A 226 21.00 4.27 12.47
N ARG A 227 20.75 5.08 11.45
CA ARG A 227 21.58 6.22 11.10
C ARG A 227 20.71 7.43 10.86
N ALA A 228 20.93 8.49 11.63
CA ALA A 228 20.31 9.78 11.40
C ALA A 228 21.16 10.56 10.39
N VAL A 229 20.50 11.21 9.43
CA VAL A 229 21.15 11.97 8.36
C VAL A 229 20.50 13.34 8.28
N LEU A 230 21.30 14.39 8.45
CA LEU A 230 20.83 15.77 8.38
C LEU A 230 21.35 16.43 7.10
N CYS A 231 20.42 16.94 6.30
CA CYS A 231 20.69 17.67 5.07
C CYS A 231 20.10 19.08 5.19
N MET A 232 20.93 20.09 5.48
CA MET A 232 20.49 21.49 5.52
C MET A 232 20.86 22.22 4.22
N SER A 233 19.98 23.07 3.70
CA SER A 233 20.24 23.81 2.45
C SER A 233 21.56 24.60 2.55
N GLY A 234 22.46 24.38 1.59
CA GLY A 234 23.76 25.05 1.51
C GLY A 234 24.83 24.50 2.47
N ARG A 235 24.62 23.33 3.08
CA ARG A 235 25.60 22.64 3.94
C ARG A 235 25.85 21.23 3.44
N ASP A 236 27.01 20.69 3.82
CA ASP A 236 27.34 19.29 3.59
C ASP A 236 26.38 18.38 4.37
N VAL A 237 26.13 17.20 3.81
CA VAL A 237 25.32 16.17 4.45
C VAL A 237 26.09 15.59 5.63
N GLN A 238 25.44 15.53 6.78
CA GLN A 238 26.00 14.94 8.00
C GLN A 238 25.24 13.67 8.35
N ALA A 239 25.92 12.66 8.90
CA ALA A 239 25.31 11.40 9.26
C ALA A 239 25.92 10.83 10.54
N GLU A 240 25.06 10.37 11.45
CA GLU A 240 25.45 9.86 12.77
C GLU A 240 24.72 8.54 13.06
N PRO A 241 25.43 7.46 13.38
CA PRO A 241 24.82 6.19 13.76
C PRO A 241 24.31 6.22 15.20
N PHE A 242 23.26 5.45 15.48
CA PHE A 242 22.75 5.24 16.83
C PHE A 242 22.01 3.91 16.94
N VAL A 243 21.83 3.42 18.17
CA VAL A 243 21.05 2.21 18.44
C VAL A 243 19.69 2.62 19.01
N LEU A 244 18.62 2.13 18.40
CA LEU A 244 17.28 2.20 18.96
C LEU A 244 17.03 0.92 19.79
N PRO A 245 16.99 1.02 21.13
CA PRO A 245 16.83 -0.16 21.97
C PRO A 245 15.44 -0.78 21.79
N ALA A 246 15.35 -2.09 22.02
CA ALA A 246 14.10 -2.83 21.91
C ALA A 246 12.99 -2.25 22.80
N GLU A 247 13.38 -1.78 23.98
CA GLU A 247 12.56 -1.09 24.96
C GLU A 247 13.11 0.32 25.24
N GLY A 248 12.23 1.30 25.48
CA GLY A 248 12.65 2.67 25.78
C GLY A 248 12.90 3.50 24.52
N ALA A 249 13.64 4.60 24.62
CA ALA A 249 13.89 5.56 23.53
C ALA A 249 15.35 5.49 23.05
N SER A 250 15.64 6.04 21.86
CA SER A 250 17.03 6.16 21.39
C SER A 250 17.83 7.13 22.25
N PRO A 251 19.18 7.07 22.25
CA PRO A 251 19.97 8.21 22.70
C PRO A 251 19.69 9.43 21.80
N TRP A 252 20.02 10.62 22.33
CA TRP A 252 20.03 11.85 21.54
C TRP A 252 21.28 11.88 20.66
N VAL A 253 21.10 12.27 19.40
CA VAL A 253 22.17 12.44 18.41
C VAL A 253 22.21 13.89 17.99
N SER A 254 23.39 14.53 17.99
CA SER A 254 23.55 15.94 17.59
C SER A 254 24.24 16.09 16.25
N PHE A 255 23.89 17.15 15.54
CA PHE A 255 24.56 17.60 14.32
C PHE A 255 24.99 19.06 14.49
N PRO A 256 26.29 19.38 14.43
CA PRO A 256 26.75 20.75 14.47
C PRO A 256 26.29 21.49 13.22
N VAL A 257 25.70 22.66 13.41
CA VAL A 257 25.23 23.51 12.32
C VAL A 257 25.61 24.97 12.55
N THR A 258 26.05 25.63 11.50
CA THR A 258 26.21 27.10 11.49
C THR A 258 25.06 27.69 10.69
N THR A 259 24.31 28.61 11.29
CA THR A 259 23.19 29.26 10.60
C THR A 259 23.69 30.17 9.47
N PRO A 260 22.87 30.41 8.44
CA PRO A 260 23.10 31.49 7.47
C PRO A 260 23.36 32.84 8.14
N TYR A 261 24.18 33.68 7.52
CA TYR A 261 24.49 35.04 8.02
C TYR A 261 23.33 36.04 7.86
N ALA A 262 22.31 35.70 7.06
CA ALA A 262 21.10 36.50 6.89
C ALA A 262 19.91 35.84 7.58
N ALA A 263 18.98 36.65 8.06
CA ALA A 263 17.70 36.16 8.56
C ALA A 263 16.92 35.49 7.43
N ALA A 264 16.57 34.22 7.62
CA ALA A 264 15.92 33.40 6.61
C ALA A 264 15.19 32.21 7.26
N ARG A 265 14.21 31.67 6.54
CA ARG A 265 13.65 30.35 6.86
C ARG A 265 14.62 29.32 6.31
N TRP A 266 15.45 28.76 7.17
CA TRP A 266 16.47 27.82 6.77
C TRP A 266 15.94 26.40 6.86
N SER A 267 15.74 25.75 5.71
CA SER A 267 15.14 24.42 5.63
C SER A 267 16.15 23.32 5.32
N GLY A 268 15.77 22.11 5.68
CA GLY A 268 16.49 20.90 5.37
C GLY A 268 15.61 19.67 5.56
N PHE A 269 16.24 18.51 5.54
CA PHE A 269 15.61 17.22 5.81
C PHE A 269 16.41 16.47 6.86
N LEU A 270 15.68 15.88 7.79
CA LEU A 270 16.18 14.84 8.67
C LEU A 270 15.65 13.50 8.17
N VAL A 271 16.55 12.54 7.96
CA VAL A 271 16.22 11.20 7.49
C VAL A 271 16.80 10.17 8.45
N ILE A 272 15.99 9.19 8.83
CA ILE A 272 16.43 8.02 9.59
C ILE A 272 16.54 6.84 8.61
N TYR A 273 17.70 6.20 8.62
CA TYR A 273 18.00 5.01 7.82
C TYR A 273 18.13 3.77 8.69
N ALA A 274 17.65 2.64 8.17
CA ALA A 274 18.02 1.29 8.61
C ALA A 274 18.90 0.65 7.52
N GLY A 275 20.20 0.56 7.76
CA GLY A 275 21.18 0.22 6.73
C GLY A 275 21.20 1.24 5.58
N ALA A 276 20.90 0.78 4.37
CA ALA A 276 20.77 1.65 3.20
C ALA A 276 19.35 2.19 3.01
N VAL A 277 18.34 1.73 3.76
CA VAL A 277 16.92 2.01 3.48
C VAL A 277 16.41 3.19 4.32
N PRO A 278 15.81 4.23 3.70
CA PRO A 278 15.22 5.35 4.43
C PRO A 278 13.89 4.91 5.05
N VAL A 279 13.79 4.93 6.38
CA VAL A 279 12.59 4.47 7.09
C VAL A 279 11.68 5.62 7.51
N HIS A 280 12.26 6.80 7.75
CA HIS A 280 11.54 8.02 8.11
C HIS A 280 12.24 9.23 7.50
N ALA A 281 11.49 10.19 7.00
CA ALA A 281 12.01 11.50 6.61
C ALA A 281 11.05 12.61 7.01
N GLN A 282 11.61 13.68 7.56
CA GLN A 282 10.86 14.88 7.87
C GLN A 282 11.61 16.13 7.44
N GLN A 283 10.85 17.10 6.94
CA GLN A 283 11.39 18.42 6.67
C GLN A 283 11.60 19.15 8.00
N VAL A 284 12.77 19.76 8.15
CA VAL A 284 13.13 20.59 9.30
C VAL A 284 13.25 22.03 8.80
N VAL A 285 12.51 22.95 9.42
CA VAL A 285 12.58 24.38 9.12
C VAL A 285 13.00 25.12 10.38
N LEU A 286 14.17 25.75 10.30
CA LEU A 286 14.81 26.47 11.38
C LEU A 286 14.66 28.00 11.17
N PRO A 287 14.13 28.75 12.15
CA PRO A 287 13.97 30.19 12.06
C PRO A 287 15.28 30.91 12.38
N VAL A 288 15.96 31.45 11.37
CA VAL A 288 17.13 32.32 11.58
C VAL A 288 16.63 33.76 11.67
N GLY A 289 16.74 34.37 12.85
CA GLY A 289 16.21 35.70 13.17
C GLY A 289 14.91 35.66 13.97
N ALA A 290 13.79 35.27 13.35
CA ALA A 290 12.48 35.20 14.00
C ALA A 290 11.61 34.04 13.45
N GLY A 291 10.70 33.53 14.28
CA GLY A 291 9.80 32.42 13.96
C GLY A 291 10.01 31.22 14.87
N GLU A 292 9.34 30.10 14.58
CA GLU A 292 9.43 28.86 15.35
C GLU A 292 10.05 27.73 14.52
N VAL A 293 10.73 26.81 15.21
CA VAL A 293 11.20 25.56 14.60
C VAL A 293 9.97 24.75 14.20
N LYS A 294 9.91 24.36 12.93
CA LYS A 294 8.82 23.53 12.40
C LYS A 294 9.39 22.25 11.81
N THR A 295 8.88 21.11 12.27
CA THR A 295 9.09 19.83 11.61
C THR A 295 7.82 19.41 10.87
N THR A 296 7.98 18.72 9.75
CA THR A 296 6.84 18.19 9.00
C THR A 296 7.23 16.84 8.41
N PRO A 297 6.56 15.74 8.82
CA PRO A 297 6.78 14.43 8.21
C PRO A 297 6.56 14.51 6.71
N ARG A 298 7.49 13.96 5.93
CA ARG A 298 7.42 13.94 4.47
C ARG A 298 7.28 12.53 3.93
N PHE A 299 7.96 11.58 4.56
CA PHE A 299 7.97 10.21 4.09
C PHE A 299 8.13 9.24 5.26
N ARG A 300 7.45 8.10 5.16
CA ARG A 300 7.57 7.00 6.12
C ARG A 300 7.42 5.68 5.37
N LEU A 301 8.44 4.84 5.44
CA LEU A 301 8.47 3.55 4.75
C LEU A 301 7.88 2.43 5.60
N SER A 302 7.96 2.52 6.92
CA SER A 302 7.36 1.54 7.81
C SER A 302 6.11 2.10 8.47
N ARG A 303 5.18 1.25 8.89
CA ARG A 303 4.06 1.70 9.73
C ARG A 303 4.57 2.04 11.11
N THR A 304 5.38 1.13 11.65
CA THR A 304 6.11 1.31 12.90
C THR A 304 7.60 1.01 12.75
N PHE A 305 8.45 1.47 13.67
CA PHE A 305 9.85 0.99 13.74
C PHE A 305 9.94 -0.50 14.13
N ALA A 306 8.89 -1.08 14.72
CA ALA A 306 8.83 -2.51 15.04
C ALA A 306 8.62 -3.38 13.78
N ASP A 307 8.06 -2.80 12.71
CA ASP A 307 7.79 -3.49 11.44
C ASP A 307 8.98 -3.44 10.46
N LEU A 308 10.16 -3.00 10.93
CA LEU A 308 11.36 -2.99 10.10
C LEU A 308 11.83 -4.43 9.86
N PRO A 309 11.71 -4.97 8.63
CA PRO A 309 12.28 -6.27 8.31
C PRO A 309 13.82 -6.22 8.36
N PRO A 310 14.47 -7.38 8.19
CA PRO A 310 15.83 -7.41 7.71
C PRO A 310 15.90 -6.85 6.28
N TRP A 311 16.25 -5.57 6.14
CA TRP A 311 16.55 -4.90 4.86
C TRP A 311 17.88 -5.36 4.23
N THR A 312 18.36 -6.54 4.59
CA THR A 312 19.74 -7.01 4.35
C THR A 312 20.09 -7.16 2.87
N THR A 313 19.09 -7.21 1.99
CA THR A 313 19.27 -7.33 0.54
C THR A 313 19.40 -5.98 -0.17
N ARG A 314 19.09 -4.85 0.51
CA ARG A 314 19.15 -3.51 -0.09
C ARG A 314 20.54 -2.94 0.10
N VAL A 315 21.22 -2.70 -1.00
CA VAL A 315 22.61 -2.24 -0.99
C VAL A 315 22.71 -0.73 -1.11
N ALA A 316 21.69 -0.13 -1.71
CA ALA A 316 21.60 1.30 -1.95
C ALA A 316 20.14 1.78 -1.91
N SER A 317 19.97 3.06 -1.67
CA SER A 317 18.71 3.76 -1.85
C SER A 317 18.89 5.15 -2.42
N LEU A 318 17.80 5.64 -3.00
CA LEU A 318 17.61 7.01 -3.44
C LEU A 318 16.33 7.53 -2.80
N LEU A 319 16.47 8.45 -1.84
CA LEU A 319 15.33 9.14 -1.22
C LEU A 319 15.12 10.47 -1.93
N VAL A 320 14.10 10.55 -2.77
CA VAL A 320 13.71 11.74 -3.51
C VAL A 320 12.97 12.73 -2.61
N LEU A 321 13.51 13.94 -2.52
CA LEU A 321 13.07 15.02 -1.65
C LEU A 321 13.01 16.34 -2.43
N GLY A 322 11.98 16.48 -3.27
CA GLY A 322 11.82 17.64 -4.16
C GLY A 322 12.79 17.57 -5.35
N PRO A 323 13.55 18.64 -5.66
CA PRO A 323 14.43 18.71 -6.84
C PRO A 323 15.78 17.99 -6.63
N GLY A 324 15.85 17.03 -5.71
CA GLY A 324 17.07 16.31 -5.42
C GLY A 324 16.76 14.98 -4.74
N ALA A 325 17.77 14.10 -4.73
CA ALA A 325 17.71 12.82 -4.07
C ALA A 325 18.89 12.66 -3.12
N LEU A 326 18.62 12.08 -1.94
CA LEU A 326 19.66 11.63 -1.03
C LEU A 326 19.99 10.19 -1.39
N VAL A 327 21.24 9.94 -1.81
CA VAL A 327 21.76 8.62 -2.16
C VAL A 327 22.45 8.04 -0.93
N ALA A 328 22.04 6.86 -0.50
CA ALA A 328 22.66 6.17 0.63
C ALA A 328 23.09 4.77 0.21
N THR A 329 24.28 4.35 0.65
CA THR A 329 24.74 2.95 0.55
C THR A 329 25.02 2.42 1.96
N GLY A 330 25.05 1.09 2.12
CA GLY A 330 25.16 0.40 3.42
C GLY A 330 26.47 0.61 4.20
N GLY A 331 27.30 1.58 3.85
CA GLY A 331 28.57 1.85 4.53
C GLY A 331 29.24 3.18 4.20
N ALA A 332 28.82 3.88 3.14
CA ALA A 332 29.31 5.24 2.85
C ALA A 332 28.40 6.30 3.47
N ALA A 333 28.96 7.50 3.67
CA ALA A 333 28.19 8.69 3.98
C ALA A 333 27.19 8.98 2.84
N PRO A 334 25.92 9.27 3.15
CA PRO A 334 24.95 9.64 2.13
C PRO A 334 25.37 10.91 1.39
N SER A 335 25.06 10.97 0.09
CA SER A 335 25.39 12.12 -0.76
C SER A 335 24.14 12.66 -1.46
N TRP A 336 24.15 13.95 -1.77
CA TRP A 336 23.04 14.60 -2.46
C TRP A 336 23.27 14.58 -3.97
N ILE A 337 22.23 14.23 -4.73
CA ILE A 337 22.20 14.39 -6.19
C ILE A 337 21.09 15.36 -6.60
N PRO A 338 21.33 16.23 -7.58
CA PRO A 338 20.27 17.06 -8.14
C PRO A 338 19.32 16.20 -8.98
N LEU A 339 18.03 16.53 -8.94
CA LEU A 339 17.04 16.03 -9.87
C LEU A 339 16.47 17.18 -10.70
N ASP A 340 16.66 17.12 -12.01
CA ASP A 340 16.07 18.05 -12.97
C ASP A 340 14.72 17.52 -13.49
N ALA A 341 13.73 18.40 -13.66
CA ALA A 341 12.44 18.10 -14.28
C ALA A 341 12.57 17.70 -15.77
N GLY A 342 13.74 17.85 -16.38
CA GLY A 342 14.01 17.48 -17.77
C GLY A 342 14.15 15.97 -18.05
N TYR A 343 14.29 15.10 -17.04
CA TYR A 343 14.64 13.69 -17.28
C TYR A 343 13.56 12.92 -18.04
N ARG A 344 12.29 13.06 -17.65
CA ARG A 344 11.18 12.27 -18.20
C ARG A 344 10.98 12.50 -19.69
N ARG A 345 11.03 13.77 -20.14
CA ARG A 345 10.86 14.11 -21.57
C ARG A 345 11.98 13.60 -22.46
N SER A 346 13.20 13.46 -21.94
CA SER A 346 14.36 13.06 -22.74
C SER A 346 14.40 11.56 -23.02
N VAL A 347 14.14 10.72 -22.02
CA VAL A 347 14.40 9.27 -22.10
C VAL A 347 13.16 8.46 -22.49
N LEU A 348 11.98 8.88 -22.05
CA LEU A 348 10.71 8.20 -22.38
C LEU A 348 10.11 8.70 -23.70
N ASN A 349 10.93 9.29 -24.58
CA ASN A 349 10.47 9.70 -25.89
C ASN A 349 10.00 8.46 -26.66
N PRO A 350 8.75 8.43 -27.17
CA PRO A 350 8.22 7.31 -27.95
C PRO A 350 9.08 6.92 -29.16
N SER A 351 9.95 7.82 -29.62
CA SER A 351 10.93 7.51 -30.68
C SER A 351 12.01 6.52 -30.24
N VAL A 352 12.36 6.47 -28.96
CA VAL A 352 13.40 5.57 -28.42
C VAL A 352 12.80 4.22 -28.05
N LEU A 353 11.63 4.22 -27.41
CA LEU A 353 10.83 3.02 -27.14
C LEU A 353 9.83 2.80 -28.28
N ASN A 354 10.34 2.55 -29.48
CA ASN A 354 9.51 2.43 -30.67
C ASN A 354 8.81 1.05 -30.72
N PRO A 355 7.48 0.96 -30.60
CA PRO A 355 6.75 -0.31 -30.69
C PRO A 355 6.59 -0.83 -32.12
N SER A 356 7.09 -0.12 -33.15
CA SER A 356 7.03 -0.59 -34.53
C SER A 356 7.94 -1.78 -34.79
N GLY A 357 7.56 -2.62 -35.75
CA GLY A 357 8.37 -3.77 -36.19
C GLY A 357 8.33 -4.98 -35.24
N LEU A 358 7.37 -5.01 -34.31
CA LEU A 358 7.12 -6.18 -33.48
C LEU A 358 6.46 -7.30 -34.31
N ASP A 359 6.95 -8.53 -34.14
CA ASP A 359 6.30 -9.72 -34.68
C ASP A 359 5.05 -10.12 -33.85
N PRO A 360 4.26 -11.13 -34.26
CA PRO A 360 3.09 -11.58 -33.50
C PRO A 360 3.38 -12.09 -32.07
N TRP A 361 4.65 -12.31 -31.72
CA TRP A 361 5.12 -12.72 -30.40
C TRP A 361 5.76 -11.58 -29.63
N TYR A 362 5.57 -10.34 -30.12
CA TYR A 362 6.13 -9.10 -29.60
C TYR A 362 7.65 -9.06 -29.60
N GLY A 363 8.30 -9.82 -30.49
CA GLY A 363 9.74 -9.81 -30.68
C GLY A 363 10.19 -8.87 -31.79
N LYS A 364 11.50 -8.58 -31.83
CA LYS A 364 12.17 -7.92 -32.97
C LYS A 364 13.29 -8.81 -33.48
N ASP A 365 13.63 -8.66 -34.75
CA ASP A 365 14.84 -9.29 -35.29
C ASP A 365 16.11 -8.79 -34.57
N PHE A 366 17.18 -9.59 -34.65
CA PHE A 366 18.40 -9.31 -33.90
C PHE A 366 19.01 -7.92 -34.22
N PRO A 367 19.08 -7.47 -35.50
CA PRO A 367 19.54 -6.12 -35.82
C PRO A 367 18.70 -5.00 -35.19
N ALA A 368 17.37 -5.04 -35.31
CA ALA A 368 16.49 -4.02 -34.75
C ALA A 368 16.55 -4.00 -33.22
N TYR A 369 16.58 -5.18 -32.59
CA TYR A 369 16.82 -5.31 -31.15
C TYR A 369 18.14 -4.66 -30.69
N CYS A 370 19.24 -4.92 -31.39
CA CYS A 370 20.54 -4.33 -31.05
C CYS A 370 20.53 -2.79 -31.20
N ALA A 371 19.85 -2.27 -32.21
CA ALA A 371 19.70 -0.84 -32.43
C ALA A 371 18.92 -0.17 -31.29
N ASP A 372 17.78 -0.75 -30.89
CA ASP A 372 16.98 -0.26 -29.76
C ASP A 372 17.77 -0.31 -28.44
N LEU A 373 18.46 -1.42 -28.18
CA LEU A 373 19.27 -1.59 -26.97
C LEU A 373 20.39 -0.55 -26.90
N ALA A 374 21.08 -0.28 -28.01
CA ALA A 374 22.11 0.76 -28.09
C ALA A 374 21.52 2.17 -27.92
N ALA A 375 20.35 2.44 -28.49
CA ALA A 375 19.66 3.71 -28.32
C ALA A 375 19.29 3.96 -26.85
N LEU A 376 18.72 2.96 -26.17
CA LEU A 376 18.42 3.04 -24.75
C LEU A 376 19.68 3.15 -23.88
N ALA A 377 20.77 2.44 -24.22
CA ALA A 377 22.01 2.53 -23.47
C ALA A 377 22.60 3.95 -23.55
N ARG A 378 22.49 4.62 -24.71
CA ARG A 378 22.90 6.02 -24.91
C ARG A 378 22.12 6.97 -24.02
N GLU A 379 20.80 6.91 -24.07
CA GLU A 379 19.94 7.78 -23.26
C GLU A 379 20.08 7.48 -21.76
N GLY A 380 20.17 6.20 -21.40
CA GLY A 380 20.38 5.74 -20.03
C GLY A 380 21.75 6.16 -19.45
N ALA A 381 22.81 6.15 -20.26
CA ALA A 381 24.15 6.55 -19.83
C ALA A 381 24.25 8.07 -19.67
N ALA A 382 23.57 8.81 -20.54
CA ALA A 382 23.41 10.26 -20.42
C ALA A 382 22.57 10.61 -19.17
N LEU A 383 21.52 9.84 -18.89
CA LEU A 383 20.75 9.97 -17.64
C LEU A 383 21.63 9.71 -16.41
N TYR A 384 22.36 8.59 -16.39
CA TYR A 384 23.28 8.26 -15.29
C TYR A 384 24.28 9.40 -15.05
N SER A 385 24.93 9.90 -16.10
CA SER A 385 25.98 10.94 -15.97
C SER A 385 25.42 12.29 -15.50
N ARG A 386 24.13 12.56 -15.71
CA ARG A 386 23.46 13.74 -15.15
C ARG A 386 23.08 13.57 -13.68
N LEU A 387 22.76 12.35 -13.27
CA LEU A 387 22.34 12.03 -11.90
C LEU A 387 23.54 11.85 -10.97
N PHE A 388 24.61 11.21 -11.43
CA PHE A 388 25.73 10.79 -10.59
C PHE A 388 27.05 11.33 -11.14
N ALA A 389 27.79 12.02 -10.27
CA ALA A 389 29.11 12.57 -10.61
C ALA A 389 30.22 11.52 -10.64
N ASP A 390 30.08 10.44 -9.85
CA ASP A 390 31.06 9.35 -9.76
C ASP A 390 30.48 7.98 -10.16
N ARG A 391 31.35 6.97 -10.22
CA ARG A 391 31.02 5.58 -10.56
C ARG A 391 31.03 4.63 -9.35
N ALA A 392 31.16 5.16 -8.13
CA ALA A 392 31.29 4.33 -6.94
C ALA A 392 30.01 3.55 -6.62
N LEU A 393 28.84 4.16 -6.85
CA LEU A 393 27.55 3.51 -6.60
C LEU A 393 27.33 2.24 -7.45
N PRO A 394 27.48 2.26 -8.80
CA PRO A 394 27.41 1.07 -9.64
C PRO A 394 28.41 -0.02 -9.25
N GLU A 395 29.64 0.36 -8.90
CA GLU A 395 30.66 -0.60 -8.48
C GLU A 395 30.24 -1.34 -7.20
N LEU A 396 29.68 -0.61 -6.23
CA LEU A 396 29.14 -1.18 -5.00
C LEU A 396 27.96 -2.11 -5.27
N ILE A 397 27.00 -1.68 -6.11
CA ILE A 397 25.84 -2.50 -6.50
C ILE A 397 26.30 -3.82 -7.14
N ARG A 398 27.22 -3.75 -8.10
CA ARG A 398 27.76 -4.94 -8.77
C ARG A 398 28.61 -5.81 -7.84
N ALA A 399 29.38 -5.20 -6.94
CA ALA A 399 30.16 -5.94 -5.95
C ALA A 399 29.26 -6.74 -5.02
N ALA A 400 28.16 -6.15 -4.55
CA ALA A 400 27.17 -6.86 -3.74
C ALA A 400 26.47 -7.99 -4.51
N ALA A 401 26.15 -7.78 -5.79
CA ALA A 401 25.58 -8.83 -6.63
C ALA A 401 26.54 -10.00 -6.85
N ARG A 402 27.85 -9.72 -6.99
CA ARG A 402 28.90 -10.74 -7.08
C ARG A 402 29.09 -11.50 -5.78
N SER A 403 29.14 -10.81 -4.63
CA SER A 403 29.43 -11.44 -3.34
C SER A 403 28.28 -12.33 -2.84
N THR A 404 27.03 -11.94 -3.13
CA THR A 404 25.84 -12.68 -2.69
C THR A 404 25.36 -13.72 -3.69
N GLY A 405 25.81 -13.63 -4.95
CA GLY A 405 25.26 -14.42 -6.06
C GLY A 405 23.81 -14.10 -6.40
N ARG A 406 23.25 -13.01 -5.85
CA ARG A 406 21.86 -12.56 -6.08
C ARG A 406 21.84 -11.14 -6.63
N PRO A 407 20.86 -10.76 -7.47
CA PRO A 407 20.71 -9.38 -7.89
C PRO A 407 20.61 -8.45 -6.68
N ALA A 408 21.31 -7.32 -6.73
CA ALA A 408 21.28 -6.36 -5.64
C ALA A 408 19.94 -5.61 -5.59
N GLY A 409 19.42 -5.36 -4.39
CA GLY A 409 18.22 -4.54 -4.20
C GLY A 409 18.54 -3.05 -4.14
N VAL A 410 17.80 -2.24 -4.89
CA VAL A 410 17.90 -0.77 -4.87
C VAL A 410 16.51 -0.17 -4.62
N VAL A 411 16.42 0.66 -3.58
CA VAL A 411 15.17 1.33 -3.18
C VAL A 411 15.13 2.75 -3.73
N VAL A 412 14.05 3.13 -4.40
CA VAL A 412 13.77 4.52 -4.72
C VAL A 412 12.52 4.96 -3.95
N ALA A 413 12.70 5.78 -2.93
CA ALA A 413 11.62 6.26 -2.07
C ALA A 413 11.37 7.75 -2.31
N GLY A 414 10.12 8.23 -2.15
CA GLY A 414 9.88 9.67 -2.27
C GLY A 414 8.40 10.08 -2.20
N ALA A 415 8.17 11.32 -1.77
CA ALA A 415 6.83 11.86 -1.54
C ALA A 415 6.32 12.79 -2.65
N ASP A 416 7.18 13.38 -3.47
CA ASP A 416 6.77 14.33 -4.50
C ASP A 416 7.86 14.34 -5.58
N PHE A 417 7.73 13.56 -6.65
CA PHE A 417 8.72 13.58 -7.73
C PHE A 417 8.14 13.30 -9.10
N ASP A 418 8.73 13.96 -10.10
CA ASP A 418 8.57 13.61 -11.50
C ASP A 418 9.37 12.32 -11.76
N PRO A 419 8.73 11.23 -12.23
CA PRO A 419 9.38 9.92 -12.28
C PRO A 419 10.62 9.95 -13.19
N VAL A 420 11.78 9.76 -12.57
CA VAL A 420 12.98 9.32 -13.26
C VAL A 420 12.72 7.88 -13.70
N PRO A 421 12.98 7.51 -14.97
CA PRO A 421 12.81 6.13 -15.44
C PRO A 421 13.97 5.28 -14.93
N TRP A 422 13.95 4.95 -13.64
CA TRP A 422 15.00 4.18 -12.96
C TRP A 422 15.37 2.87 -13.66
N PRO A 423 14.44 2.10 -14.25
CA PRO A 423 14.80 0.91 -15.02
C PRO A 423 15.74 1.19 -16.20
N LEU A 424 15.69 2.40 -16.78
CA LEU A 424 16.48 2.82 -17.93
C LEU A 424 17.83 3.43 -17.57
N VAL A 425 18.13 3.65 -16.28
CA VAL A 425 19.45 4.11 -15.86
C VAL A 425 20.49 3.09 -16.32
N TYR A 426 21.44 3.54 -17.14
CA TYR A 426 22.50 2.71 -17.70
C TYR A 426 23.86 3.10 -17.12
N ASP A 427 24.44 2.21 -16.32
CA ASP A 427 25.56 2.53 -15.45
C ASP A 427 26.93 2.03 -15.95
N LEU A 428 27.00 1.55 -17.19
CA LEU A 428 28.26 1.29 -17.90
C LEU A 428 28.68 2.51 -18.74
N PRO A 429 29.98 2.69 -19.04
CA PRO A 429 30.42 3.72 -19.98
C PRO A 429 29.82 3.46 -21.36
N PHE A 430 29.12 4.45 -21.91
CA PHE A 430 28.58 4.38 -23.27
C PHE A 430 28.45 5.78 -23.86
N ALA A 431 28.88 5.93 -25.11
CA ALA A 431 28.90 7.20 -25.83
C ALA A 431 28.48 6.99 -27.29
N GLU A 432 28.17 8.09 -27.97
CA GLU A 432 27.90 8.06 -29.40
C GLU A 432 29.14 7.63 -30.20
N GLY A 433 28.93 6.81 -31.23
CA GLY A 433 29.98 6.30 -32.10
C GLY A 433 29.96 4.77 -32.24
N PRO A 434 31.01 4.17 -32.83
CA PRO A 434 31.12 2.73 -32.97
C PRO A 434 31.09 2.05 -31.60
N TYR A 435 30.31 0.98 -31.49
CA TYR A 435 30.19 0.18 -30.28
C TYR A 435 30.36 -1.29 -30.59
N ARG A 436 30.69 -2.07 -29.55
CA ARG A 436 30.65 -3.53 -29.59
C ARG A 436 29.52 -4.05 -28.72
N LEU A 437 28.93 -5.17 -29.11
CA LEU A 437 27.96 -5.88 -28.28
C LEU A 437 28.69 -6.75 -27.26
N CYS A 438 28.25 -6.71 -26.01
CA CYS A 438 28.68 -7.68 -25.01
C CYS A 438 28.21 -9.09 -25.41
N ALA A 439 29.00 -10.13 -25.12
CA ALA A 439 28.60 -11.51 -25.43
C ALA A 439 27.28 -11.92 -24.77
N SER A 440 26.93 -11.29 -23.65
CA SER A 440 25.63 -11.44 -22.97
C SER A 440 24.44 -11.05 -23.86
N VAL A 441 24.62 -10.14 -24.84
CA VAL A 441 23.57 -9.77 -25.81
C VAL A 441 23.19 -10.99 -26.66
N GLY A 442 24.18 -11.73 -27.15
CA GLY A 442 23.93 -12.95 -27.95
C GLY A 442 23.45 -14.14 -27.11
N HIS A 443 23.77 -14.17 -25.81
CA HIS A 443 23.39 -15.29 -24.95
C HIS A 443 21.98 -15.14 -24.36
N PHE A 444 21.61 -13.93 -23.92
CA PHE A 444 20.32 -13.62 -23.27
C PHE A 444 19.36 -12.79 -24.13
N GLY A 445 19.76 -12.40 -25.34
CA GLY A 445 18.90 -11.72 -26.32
C GLY A 445 18.18 -12.70 -27.25
N PRO A 446 17.59 -12.22 -28.35
CA PRO A 446 16.87 -13.06 -29.30
C PRO A 446 17.80 -14.10 -29.93
N PHE A 447 17.29 -15.33 -30.05
CA PHE A 447 18.02 -16.53 -30.52
C PHE A 447 19.18 -16.98 -29.63
N GLY A 448 19.34 -16.41 -28.43
CA GLY A 448 20.31 -16.88 -27.46
C GLY A 448 19.97 -18.26 -26.90
N ALA A 449 20.96 -18.91 -26.28
CA ALA A 449 20.77 -20.21 -25.63
C ALA A 449 19.77 -20.13 -24.44
N GLY A 450 19.52 -18.92 -23.93
CA GLY A 450 18.70 -18.69 -22.75
C GLY A 450 19.34 -19.27 -21.49
N GLY A 451 18.52 -19.50 -20.47
CA GLY A 451 18.93 -20.07 -19.19
C GLY A 451 18.63 -19.18 -18.00
N GLU A 452 19.13 -19.58 -16.82
CA GLU A 452 19.03 -18.77 -15.62
C GLU A 452 19.85 -17.50 -15.78
N VAL A 453 19.20 -16.35 -15.55
CA VAL A 453 19.86 -15.05 -15.67
C VAL A 453 20.68 -14.78 -14.41
N PRO A 454 22.02 -14.67 -14.51
CA PRO A 454 22.87 -14.46 -13.35
C PRO A 454 22.61 -13.09 -12.70
N ALA A 455 23.05 -12.96 -11.44
CA ALA A 455 22.97 -11.70 -10.70
C ALA A 455 23.79 -10.55 -11.29
N HIS A 456 24.82 -10.88 -12.07
CA HIS A 456 25.72 -9.92 -12.71
C HIS A 456 26.16 -10.46 -14.07
N CYS A 457 26.68 -9.59 -14.94
CA CYS A 457 27.17 -10.00 -16.24
C CYS A 457 28.34 -11.00 -16.11
N PRO A 458 28.30 -12.17 -16.76
CA PRO A 458 29.39 -13.14 -16.72
C PRO A 458 30.61 -12.71 -17.55
N VAL A 459 30.49 -11.67 -18.38
CA VAL A 459 31.59 -11.14 -19.19
C VAL A 459 32.43 -10.16 -18.34
N PRO A 460 33.74 -10.38 -18.20
CA PRO A 460 34.57 -9.59 -17.27
C PRO A 460 34.89 -8.18 -17.80
N ASP A 461 34.98 -8.00 -19.11
CA ASP A 461 35.43 -6.74 -19.72
C ASP A 461 34.28 -5.94 -20.35
N HIS A 462 34.02 -4.78 -19.75
CA HIS A 462 33.12 -3.74 -20.27
C HIS A 462 33.87 -2.43 -20.56
N GLY A 463 35.19 -2.49 -20.75
CA GLY A 463 36.01 -1.35 -21.13
C GLY A 463 35.66 -0.84 -22.53
N GLY A 464 35.62 0.48 -22.69
CA GLY A 464 35.28 1.15 -23.95
C GLY A 464 33.76 1.24 -24.20
N ASN A 465 33.38 1.37 -25.47
CA ASN A 465 31.98 1.60 -25.87
C ASN A 465 31.25 0.26 -26.07
N VAL A 466 30.75 -0.33 -24.99
CA VAL A 466 30.11 -1.66 -24.96
C VAL A 466 28.64 -1.54 -24.61
N VAL A 467 27.76 -2.12 -25.44
CA VAL A 467 26.34 -2.30 -25.09
C VAL A 467 26.18 -3.63 -24.36
N CYS A 468 25.71 -3.58 -23.12
CA CYS A 468 25.46 -4.75 -22.30
C CYS A 468 24.11 -4.63 -21.57
N PRO A 469 23.21 -5.63 -21.63
CA PRO A 469 21.92 -5.55 -20.94
C PRO A 469 22.06 -5.39 -19.43
N PHE A 470 23.12 -5.91 -18.83
CA PHE A 470 23.43 -5.75 -17.40
C PHE A 470 23.85 -4.33 -17.00
N GLY A 471 24.02 -3.40 -17.96
CA GLY A 471 24.20 -1.98 -17.66
C GLY A 471 22.89 -1.30 -17.23
N PHE A 472 21.73 -1.84 -17.60
CA PHE A 472 20.44 -1.27 -17.20
C PHE A 472 20.07 -1.72 -15.79
N TRP A 473 19.76 -0.77 -14.91
CA TRP A 473 19.31 -1.07 -13.55
C TRP A 473 18.05 -1.95 -13.54
N GLY A 474 17.14 -1.76 -14.49
CA GLY A 474 15.93 -2.57 -14.61
C GLY A 474 16.17 -4.06 -14.89
N LEU A 475 17.38 -4.44 -15.35
CA LEU A 475 17.77 -5.81 -15.66
C LEU A 475 18.78 -6.36 -14.63
N SER A 476 19.74 -5.54 -14.21
CA SER A 476 20.84 -5.97 -13.32
C SER A 476 20.50 -5.92 -11.83
N THR A 477 19.46 -5.17 -11.45
CA THR A 477 19.07 -4.99 -10.04
C THR A 477 17.59 -5.35 -9.82
N VAL A 478 17.23 -5.56 -8.57
CA VAL A 478 15.84 -5.62 -8.13
C VAL A 478 15.44 -4.21 -7.66
N LEU A 479 14.71 -3.50 -8.51
CA LEU A 479 14.23 -2.13 -8.25
C LEU A 479 12.88 -2.15 -7.53
N GLU A 480 12.77 -1.38 -6.45
CA GLU A 480 11.50 -1.10 -5.76
C GLU A 480 11.28 0.40 -5.59
N GLN A 481 10.03 0.86 -5.79
CA GLN A 481 9.66 2.28 -5.66
C GLN A 481 8.51 2.51 -4.68
N PRO A 482 8.67 2.20 -3.37
CA PRO A 482 7.59 2.33 -2.41
C PRO A 482 7.19 3.80 -2.19
N VAL A 483 5.89 4.10 -2.37
CA VAL A 483 5.33 5.45 -2.15
C VAL A 483 4.74 5.66 -0.75
N GLY A 484 4.76 4.63 0.10
CA GLY A 484 4.17 4.64 1.43
C GLY A 484 4.65 3.45 2.27
N PRO A 485 3.92 3.11 3.35
CA PRO A 485 4.30 2.00 4.21
C PRO A 485 4.41 0.70 3.44
N VAL A 486 5.54 0.01 3.58
CA VAL A 486 5.80 -1.21 2.84
C VAL A 486 4.86 -2.32 3.30
N VAL A 487 4.36 -3.03 2.28
CA VAL A 487 3.61 -4.26 2.43
C VAL A 487 4.46 -5.38 1.87
N TRP A 488 4.70 -6.39 2.70
CA TRP A 488 5.49 -7.59 2.37
C TRP A 488 4.63 -8.70 1.81
N GLN A 489 3.36 -8.71 2.23
CA GLN A 489 2.42 -9.74 1.91
C GLN A 489 1.05 -9.12 1.71
N VAL A 490 0.38 -9.49 0.62
CA VAL A 490 -0.97 -9.01 0.29
C VAL A 490 -1.99 -9.47 1.34
N SER A 491 -1.90 -10.72 1.78
CA SER A 491 -2.74 -11.28 2.84
C SER A 491 -1.94 -12.14 3.79
N ASP A 492 -2.03 -11.92 5.10
CA ASP A 492 -1.37 -12.76 6.11
C ASP A 492 -2.01 -14.16 6.26
N ARG A 493 -3.22 -14.35 5.73
CA ARG A 493 -3.98 -15.61 5.86
C ARG A 493 -3.80 -16.48 4.61
N PRO A 494 -3.68 -17.81 4.77
CA PRO A 494 -3.67 -18.71 3.62
C PRO A 494 -5.05 -18.67 2.94
N ARG A 495 -5.11 -18.12 1.74
CA ARG A 495 -6.34 -18.00 0.93
C ARG A 495 -6.07 -18.35 -0.55
N PRO A 496 -7.13 -18.73 -1.30
CA PRO A 496 -7.06 -18.80 -2.76
C PRO A 496 -6.56 -17.48 -3.34
N PHE A 497 -5.81 -17.61 -4.44
CA PHE A 497 -5.22 -16.47 -5.14
C PHE A 497 -6.34 -15.88 -5.97
N GLU A 498 -6.54 -14.57 -5.89
CA GLU A 498 -7.65 -13.91 -6.56
C GLU A 498 -7.19 -12.67 -7.33
N VAL A 499 -7.53 -12.65 -8.61
CA VAL A 499 -7.30 -11.56 -9.56
C VAL A 499 -8.66 -11.03 -9.99
N SER A 500 -8.95 -9.79 -9.62
CA SER A 500 -10.10 -9.06 -10.14
C SER A 500 -9.64 -8.17 -11.30
N MET A 501 -10.03 -8.54 -12.51
CA MET A 501 -9.74 -7.81 -13.74
C MET A 501 -10.89 -6.86 -14.08
N ALA A 502 -10.60 -5.56 -14.02
CA ALA A 502 -11.51 -4.51 -14.44
C ALA A 502 -11.11 -4.04 -15.84
N VAL A 503 -12.08 -4.00 -16.76
CA VAL A 503 -11.84 -3.74 -18.18
C VAL A 503 -12.60 -2.50 -18.67
N ASP A 504 -11.91 -1.61 -19.38
CA ASP A 504 -12.52 -0.42 -19.99
C ASP A 504 -13.30 -0.88 -21.23
N PRO A 505 -14.61 -0.58 -21.33
CA PRO A 505 -15.42 -0.91 -22.51
C PRO A 505 -14.86 -0.40 -23.84
N GLY A 506 -13.99 0.62 -23.83
CA GLY A 506 -13.31 1.16 -25.00
C GLY A 506 -12.04 0.42 -25.44
N MET A 507 -11.62 -0.63 -24.74
CA MET A 507 -10.50 -1.49 -25.16
C MET A 507 -10.89 -2.37 -26.34
N ASP A 508 -9.92 -2.81 -27.15
CA ASP A 508 -10.20 -3.78 -28.21
C ASP A 508 -10.69 -5.10 -27.57
N ARG A 509 -11.91 -5.48 -27.91
CA ARG A 509 -12.57 -6.64 -27.31
C ARG A 509 -11.86 -7.95 -27.65
N THR A 510 -11.40 -8.12 -28.89
CA THR A 510 -10.71 -9.35 -29.33
C THR A 510 -9.40 -9.52 -28.58
N LEU A 511 -8.63 -8.44 -28.46
CA LEU A 511 -7.35 -8.46 -27.73
C LEU A 511 -7.58 -8.65 -26.23
N THR A 512 -8.67 -8.11 -25.67
CA THR A 512 -9.06 -8.32 -24.27
C THR A 512 -9.44 -9.77 -24.00
N GLU A 513 -10.29 -10.37 -24.83
CA GLU A 513 -10.71 -11.77 -24.70
C GLU A 513 -9.51 -12.71 -24.83
N ARG A 514 -8.59 -12.42 -25.76
CA ARG A 514 -7.32 -13.15 -25.86
C ARG A 514 -6.48 -13.03 -24.60
N HIS A 515 -6.28 -11.82 -24.08
CA HIS A 515 -5.52 -11.59 -22.84
C HIS A 515 -6.15 -12.31 -21.64
N ALA A 516 -7.47 -12.23 -21.47
CA ALA A 516 -8.16 -12.95 -20.40
C ALA A 516 -7.96 -14.47 -20.49
N ALA A 517 -8.05 -15.04 -21.70
CA ALA A 517 -7.79 -16.45 -21.94
C ALA A 517 -6.33 -16.84 -21.66
N GLU A 518 -5.37 -16.02 -22.09
CA GLU A 518 -3.94 -16.21 -21.80
C GLU A 518 -3.66 -16.14 -20.29
N LEU A 519 -4.24 -15.17 -19.59
CA LEU A 519 -4.13 -15.04 -18.15
C LEU A 519 -4.68 -16.28 -17.43
N MET A 520 -5.88 -16.74 -17.79
CA MET A 520 -6.46 -17.98 -17.26
C MET A 520 -5.66 -19.26 -17.60
N SER A 521 -4.76 -19.20 -18.59
CA SER A 521 -3.84 -20.32 -18.88
C SER A 521 -2.56 -20.28 -18.02
N MET A 522 -2.20 -19.09 -17.51
CA MET A 522 -0.99 -18.85 -16.72
C MET A 522 -1.23 -18.93 -15.21
N VAL A 523 -2.45 -18.67 -14.77
CA VAL A 523 -2.89 -18.79 -13.37
C VAL A 523 -4.13 -19.67 -13.28
N PRO A 524 -4.50 -20.22 -12.11
CA PRO A 524 -5.70 -21.04 -11.99
C PRO A 524 -6.93 -20.29 -12.54
N PRO A 525 -7.72 -20.85 -13.48
CA PRO A 525 -8.84 -20.14 -14.09
C PRO A 525 -9.85 -19.59 -13.07
N GLU A 526 -10.10 -20.33 -11.99
CA GLU A 526 -10.97 -19.95 -10.88
C GLU A 526 -10.44 -18.76 -10.06
N ALA A 527 -9.16 -18.42 -10.20
CA ALA A 527 -8.56 -17.25 -9.57
C ALA A 527 -8.90 -15.95 -10.30
N VAL A 528 -9.41 -15.99 -11.54
CA VAL A 528 -9.58 -14.80 -12.38
C VAL A 528 -11.06 -14.49 -12.55
N SER A 529 -11.48 -13.34 -12.03
CA SER A 529 -12.76 -12.74 -12.36
C SER A 529 -12.54 -11.52 -13.25
N SER A 530 -13.32 -11.37 -14.33
CA SER A 530 -13.22 -10.21 -15.23
C SER A 530 -14.57 -9.52 -15.42
N ALA A 531 -14.60 -8.19 -15.36
CA ALA A 531 -15.79 -7.39 -15.64
C ALA A 531 -15.45 -6.14 -16.46
N TYR A 532 -16.31 -5.82 -17.42
CA TYR A 532 -16.30 -4.52 -18.09
C TYR A 532 -16.97 -3.49 -17.19
N VAL A 533 -16.28 -2.39 -16.91
CA VAL A 533 -16.74 -1.39 -15.93
C VAL A 533 -16.49 0.01 -16.46
N SER A 534 -17.45 0.91 -16.26
CA SER A 534 -17.23 2.35 -16.46
C SER A 534 -16.43 2.97 -15.30
N PRO A 535 -15.85 4.18 -15.45
CA PRO A 535 -15.16 4.84 -14.34
C PRO A 535 -16.03 5.01 -13.08
N SER A 536 -17.32 5.29 -13.24
CA SER A 536 -18.28 5.40 -12.13
C SER A 536 -18.63 4.07 -11.46
N GLU A 537 -18.55 2.95 -12.18
CA GLU A 537 -18.81 1.61 -11.64
C GLU A 537 -17.55 0.99 -11.03
N LEU A 538 -16.37 1.44 -11.46
CA LEU A 538 -15.09 0.89 -11.05
C LEU A 538 -14.89 0.92 -9.53
N GLY A 539 -15.25 2.02 -8.86
CA GLY A 539 -15.15 2.11 -7.40
C GLY A 539 -15.89 0.99 -6.68
N HIS A 540 -17.09 0.65 -7.16
CA HIS A 540 -17.91 -0.45 -6.62
C HIS A 540 -17.36 -1.83 -7.00
N ALA A 541 -16.86 -1.98 -8.24
CA ALA A 541 -16.25 -3.24 -8.68
C ALA A 541 -14.97 -3.58 -7.90
N LEU A 542 -14.26 -2.56 -7.42
CA LEU A 542 -13.07 -2.70 -6.57
C LEU A 542 -13.38 -2.64 -5.07
N ALA A 543 -14.66 -2.61 -4.68
CA ALA A 543 -15.05 -2.44 -3.29
C ALA A 543 -14.78 -3.68 -2.43
N ASP A 544 -14.66 -4.86 -3.04
CA ASP A 544 -14.41 -6.11 -2.33
C ASP A 544 -12.96 -6.16 -1.77
N GLU A 545 -12.79 -6.77 -0.60
CA GLU A 545 -11.48 -7.07 0.01
C GLU A 545 -10.99 -8.49 -0.38
N ALA A 546 -11.73 -9.22 -1.23
CA ALA A 546 -11.38 -10.58 -1.62
C ALA A 546 -10.25 -10.66 -2.65
N MET A 547 -9.84 -9.59 -3.33
CA MET A 547 -8.79 -9.68 -4.36
C MET A 547 -7.36 -9.58 -3.80
N ASP A 548 -6.44 -10.40 -4.31
CA ASP A 548 -4.99 -10.18 -4.11
C ASP A 548 -4.42 -9.21 -5.13
N VAL A 549 -5.00 -9.20 -6.32
CA VAL A 549 -4.57 -8.39 -7.45
C VAL A 549 -5.76 -7.68 -8.04
N VAL A 550 -5.61 -6.37 -8.22
CA VAL A 550 -6.51 -5.55 -9.02
C VAL A 550 -5.85 -5.36 -10.39
N HIS A 551 -6.36 -6.03 -11.42
CA HIS A 551 -5.84 -5.92 -12.78
C HIS A 551 -6.65 -4.89 -13.57
N LEU A 552 -6.08 -3.70 -13.77
CA LEU A 552 -6.70 -2.60 -14.50
C LEU A 552 -6.31 -2.64 -15.98
N HIS A 553 -7.23 -3.11 -16.82
CA HIS A 553 -7.03 -3.22 -18.27
C HIS A 553 -7.74 -2.08 -18.99
N PHE A 554 -7.12 -0.90 -18.96
CA PHE A 554 -7.72 0.37 -19.41
C PHE A 554 -6.84 1.14 -20.40
N ARG A 555 -7.43 2.10 -21.11
CA ARG A 555 -6.69 3.11 -21.89
C ARG A 555 -6.11 4.19 -20.98
N GLU A 556 -5.09 4.90 -21.47
CA GLU A 556 -4.56 6.08 -20.78
C GLU A 556 -5.64 7.14 -20.58
N GLY A 557 -5.68 7.75 -19.39
CA GLY A 557 -6.68 8.76 -19.03
C GLY A 557 -8.09 8.23 -18.74
N PHE A 558 -8.30 6.91 -18.71
CA PHE A 558 -9.60 6.32 -18.33
C PHE A 558 -9.98 6.60 -16.87
N LEU A 559 -8.98 6.64 -15.99
CA LEU A 559 -9.12 6.88 -14.55
C LEU A 559 -8.15 7.99 -14.14
N ASP A 560 -8.60 8.92 -13.31
CA ASP A 560 -7.76 9.94 -12.70
C ASP A 560 -7.79 9.83 -11.16
N ALA A 561 -6.91 10.59 -10.50
CA ALA A 561 -6.82 10.57 -9.04
C ALA A 561 -8.05 11.22 -8.36
N GLU A 562 -8.73 12.15 -9.03
CA GLU A 562 -9.90 12.85 -8.49
C GLU A 562 -11.10 11.90 -8.39
N GLU A 563 -11.25 10.99 -9.35
CA GLU A 563 -12.25 9.93 -9.35
C GLU A 563 -12.07 8.98 -8.15
N ILE A 564 -10.83 8.57 -7.85
CA ILE A 564 -10.53 7.74 -6.67
C ILE A 564 -10.85 8.50 -5.37
N GLU A 565 -10.49 9.79 -5.30
CA GLU A 565 -10.83 10.65 -4.15
C GLU A 565 -12.34 10.91 -4.04
N ARG A 566 -13.09 10.85 -5.15
CA ARG A 566 -14.55 10.92 -5.16
C ARG A 566 -15.18 9.69 -4.53
N TRP A 567 -14.70 8.48 -4.84
CA TRP A 567 -15.22 7.24 -4.25
C TRP A 567 -15.18 7.25 -2.72
N GLU A 568 -14.13 7.83 -2.15
CA GLU A 568 -14.00 7.97 -0.71
C GLU A 568 -14.94 9.04 -0.13
N ARG A 569 -15.07 10.21 -0.78
CA ARG A 569 -16.03 11.26 -0.36
C ARG A 569 -17.48 10.79 -0.43
N GLU A 570 -17.82 9.99 -1.42
CA GLU A 570 -19.17 9.43 -1.62
C GLU A 570 -19.43 8.20 -0.75
N GLY A 571 -18.39 7.67 -0.07
CA GLY A 571 -18.49 6.51 0.81
C GLY A 571 -18.58 5.17 0.08
N VAL A 572 -18.22 5.14 -1.21
CA VAL A 572 -18.00 3.90 -1.98
C VAL A 572 -16.81 3.15 -1.40
N TRP A 573 -15.73 3.87 -1.08
CA TRP A 573 -14.55 3.31 -0.42
C TRP A 573 -14.48 3.75 1.04
N PRO A 574 -14.46 2.82 2.01
CA PRO A 574 -14.13 3.17 3.39
C PRO A 574 -12.68 3.64 3.52
N ARG A 575 -12.35 4.25 4.66
CA ARG A 575 -10.96 4.57 5.03
C ARG A 575 -10.52 3.74 6.24
N PRO A 576 -9.41 2.98 6.14
CA PRO A 576 -8.79 2.51 4.89
C PRO A 576 -9.76 1.63 4.07
N HIS A 577 -9.58 1.56 2.75
CA HIS A 577 -10.41 0.74 1.86
C HIS A 577 -10.04 -0.74 1.95
N TRP A 578 -8.74 -1.01 1.93
CA TRP A 578 -8.18 -2.36 2.08
C TRP A 578 -7.39 -2.50 3.40
N PRO A 579 -8.07 -2.62 4.56
CA PRO A 579 -7.40 -2.77 5.86
C PRO A 579 -6.64 -4.09 5.98
N THR A 580 -7.22 -5.20 5.48
CA THR A 580 -6.75 -6.56 5.78
C THR A 580 -6.01 -7.21 4.62
N ARG A 581 -6.62 -7.23 3.44
CA ARG A 581 -6.04 -7.77 2.20
C ARG A 581 -5.67 -6.61 1.31
N LYS A 582 -4.37 -6.33 1.19
CA LYS A 582 -3.85 -5.14 0.52
C LYS A 582 -3.45 -5.49 -0.91
N PRO A 583 -4.33 -5.31 -1.91
CA PRO A 583 -4.06 -5.84 -3.23
C PRO A 583 -2.86 -5.15 -3.89
N LEU A 584 -2.16 -5.87 -4.75
CA LEU A 584 -1.27 -5.26 -5.74
C LEU A 584 -2.12 -4.79 -6.93
N VAL A 585 -2.07 -3.51 -7.25
CA VAL A 585 -2.70 -3.00 -8.47
C VAL A 585 -1.74 -3.22 -9.63
N VAL A 586 -2.22 -3.82 -10.72
CA VAL A 586 -1.46 -4.06 -11.95
C VAL A 586 -2.21 -3.42 -13.09
N ALA A 587 -1.60 -2.45 -13.77
CA ALA A 587 -2.23 -1.72 -14.87
C ALA A 587 -1.52 -1.98 -16.21
N THR A 588 -2.30 -2.06 -17.28
CA THR A 588 -1.78 -2.19 -18.66
C THR A 588 -1.42 -0.86 -19.32
N SER A 589 -1.77 0.26 -18.68
CA SER A 589 -1.47 1.62 -19.12
C SER A 589 -0.73 2.41 -18.04
N PRO A 590 -0.05 3.52 -18.40
CA PRO A 590 0.51 4.45 -17.43
C PRO A 590 -0.54 4.95 -16.44
N VAL A 591 -0.21 4.89 -15.14
CA VAL A 591 -1.08 5.26 -14.00
C VAL A 591 -0.28 5.88 -12.85
N GLN A 592 0.82 6.55 -13.16
CA GLN A 592 1.82 7.04 -12.19
C GLN A 592 1.20 8.03 -11.19
N GLU A 593 0.26 8.84 -11.66
CA GLU A 593 -0.57 9.75 -10.87
C GLU A 593 -1.54 9.04 -9.92
N LEU A 594 -1.95 7.81 -10.24
CA LEU A 594 -2.87 7.01 -9.41
C LEU A 594 -2.17 6.22 -8.31
N VAL A 595 -0.85 6.01 -8.42
CA VAL A 595 -0.05 5.21 -7.48
C VAL A 595 -0.30 5.61 -6.03
N ARG A 596 -0.25 6.91 -5.74
CA ARG A 596 -0.49 7.45 -4.40
C ARG A 596 -1.95 7.31 -3.97
N ALA A 597 -2.89 7.46 -4.90
CA ALA A 597 -4.30 7.36 -4.60
C ALA A 597 -4.63 5.92 -4.17
N PHE A 598 -4.18 4.91 -4.90
CA PHE A 598 -4.37 3.51 -4.52
C PHE A 598 -3.67 3.13 -3.20
N VAL A 599 -2.40 3.52 -3.02
CA VAL A 599 -1.65 3.18 -1.78
C VAL A 599 -2.25 3.88 -0.56
N ARG A 600 -2.72 5.14 -0.68
CA ARG A 600 -3.44 5.83 0.41
C ARG A 600 -4.72 5.11 0.84
N HIS A 601 -5.37 4.38 -0.08
CA HIS A 601 -6.56 3.58 0.21
C HIS A 601 -6.24 2.13 0.61
N GLY A 602 -4.96 1.75 0.72
CA GLY A 602 -4.54 0.49 1.30
C GLY A 602 -3.99 -0.55 0.33
N ALA A 603 -3.80 -0.20 -0.96
CA ALA A 603 -3.09 -1.08 -1.88
C ALA A 603 -1.67 -1.34 -1.38
N ALA A 604 -1.15 -2.54 -1.64
CA ALA A 604 0.25 -2.88 -1.35
C ALA A 604 1.24 -2.15 -2.26
N GLY A 605 0.77 -1.70 -3.42
CA GLY A 605 1.52 -0.93 -4.40
C GLY A 605 0.87 -1.00 -5.78
N VAL A 606 1.57 -0.45 -6.77
CA VAL A 606 1.10 -0.41 -8.16
C VAL A 606 2.21 -0.82 -9.12
N LEU A 607 1.92 -1.71 -10.06
CA LEU A 607 2.78 -2.05 -11.18
C LEU A 607 2.15 -1.55 -12.48
N SER A 608 2.90 -0.79 -13.26
CA SER A 608 2.41 -0.22 -14.52
C SER A 608 3.55 0.16 -15.45
N PRO A 609 3.31 0.28 -16.76
CA PRO A 609 4.28 0.89 -17.67
C PRO A 609 4.37 2.41 -17.43
N GLU A 610 5.52 3.02 -17.71
CA GLU A 610 5.76 4.48 -17.63
C GLU A 610 5.44 5.20 -18.93
N VAL A 611 5.25 4.45 -20.02
CA VAL A 611 4.83 4.92 -21.35
C VAL A 611 3.69 4.06 -21.87
N ALA A 612 2.96 4.57 -22.85
CA ALA A 612 1.94 3.77 -23.54
C ALA A 612 2.57 2.54 -24.20
N VAL A 613 1.92 1.39 -24.04
CA VAL A 613 2.32 0.08 -24.56
C VAL A 613 1.12 -0.47 -25.35
N PRO A 614 1.33 -1.08 -26.54
CA PRO A 614 0.27 -1.81 -27.23
C PRO A 614 -0.52 -2.74 -26.30
N GLN A 615 -1.85 -2.68 -26.39
CA GLN A 615 -2.78 -3.35 -25.47
C GLN A 615 -2.46 -4.83 -25.25
N ASP A 616 -2.17 -5.54 -26.34
CA ASP A 616 -1.95 -6.97 -26.31
C ASP A 616 -0.60 -7.36 -25.71
N MET A 617 0.45 -6.62 -26.03
CA MET A 617 1.73 -6.74 -25.35
C MET A 617 1.60 -6.40 -23.85
N ALA A 618 0.82 -5.37 -23.50
CA ALA A 618 0.63 -5.00 -22.10
C ALA A 618 -0.10 -6.09 -21.30
N GLY A 619 -1.12 -6.71 -21.91
CA GLY A 619 -1.75 -7.91 -21.37
C GLY A 619 -0.76 -9.05 -21.16
N TRP A 620 0.03 -9.37 -22.19
CA TRP A 620 1.03 -10.43 -22.11
C TRP A 620 2.07 -10.20 -20.99
N VAL A 621 2.60 -8.98 -20.87
CA VAL A 621 3.60 -8.62 -19.83
C VAL A 621 3.03 -8.72 -18.43
N THR A 622 1.84 -8.15 -18.21
CA THR A 622 1.18 -8.21 -16.91
C THR A 622 0.82 -9.66 -16.55
N GLY A 623 0.36 -10.47 -17.52
CA GLY A 623 0.11 -11.90 -17.33
C GLY A 623 1.35 -12.69 -16.88
N MET A 624 2.50 -12.46 -17.51
CA MET A 624 3.78 -13.07 -17.10
C MET A 624 4.20 -12.71 -15.67
N VAL A 625 4.01 -11.45 -15.26
CA VAL A 625 4.30 -11.03 -13.88
C VAL A 625 3.34 -11.71 -12.90
N LEU A 626 2.05 -11.77 -13.22
CA LEU A 626 1.04 -12.40 -12.38
C LEU A 626 1.29 -13.92 -12.23
N ALA A 627 1.70 -14.60 -13.30
CA ALA A 627 2.09 -16.00 -13.24
C ALA A 627 3.24 -16.25 -12.24
N ARG A 628 4.27 -15.39 -12.27
CA ARG A 628 5.41 -15.47 -11.34
C ARG A 628 5.01 -15.14 -9.91
N LEU A 629 4.17 -14.13 -9.70
CA LEU A 629 3.63 -13.81 -8.39
C LEU A 629 2.81 -14.97 -7.81
N ALA A 630 1.97 -15.62 -8.63
CA ALA A 630 1.21 -16.81 -8.25
C ALA A 630 2.12 -18.00 -7.90
N ALA A 631 3.28 -18.10 -8.56
CA ALA A 631 4.33 -19.06 -8.24
C ALA A 631 5.18 -18.71 -7.00
N GLY A 632 4.86 -17.62 -6.30
CA GLY A 632 5.50 -17.24 -5.03
C GLY A 632 6.77 -16.39 -5.17
N PHE A 633 7.07 -15.87 -6.36
CA PHE A 633 8.14 -14.89 -6.52
C PHE A 633 7.77 -13.56 -5.84
N GLY A 634 8.77 -12.85 -5.31
CA GLY A 634 8.57 -11.46 -4.90
C GLY A 634 8.35 -10.56 -6.11
N ALA A 635 7.53 -9.52 -5.98
CA ALA A 635 7.13 -8.64 -7.08
C ALA A 635 8.31 -8.04 -7.87
N GLY A 636 9.40 -7.69 -7.19
CA GLY A 636 10.60 -7.13 -7.82
C GLY A 636 11.33 -8.16 -8.69
N GLU A 637 11.49 -9.39 -8.19
CA GLU A 637 12.10 -10.48 -8.96
C GLU A 637 11.18 -10.95 -10.09
N ALA A 638 9.87 -11.03 -9.84
CA ALA A 638 8.88 -11.34 -10.87
C ALA A 638 8.97 -10.36 -12.05
N LEU A 639 8.99 -9.05 -11.76
CA LEU A 639 9.14 -8.03 -12.80
C LEU A 639 10.52 -8.10 -13.49
N ARG A 640 11.60 -8.29 -12.73
CA ARG A 640 12.95 -8.43 -13.29
C ARG A 640 13.02 -9.60 -14.28
N GLN A 641 12.51 -10.77 -13.92
CA GLN A 641 12.51 -11.93 -14.81
C GLN A 641 11.64 -11.71 -16.04
N THR A 642 10.47 -11.08 -15.89
CA THR A 642 9.64 -10.72 -17.03
C THR A 642 10.38 -9.80 -18.01
N ARG A 643 11.16 -8.82 -17.52
CA ARG A 643 12.00 -7.96 -18.37
C ARG A 643 13.05 -8.75 -19.14
N TRP A 644 13.70 -9.71 -18.49
CA TRP A 644 14.66 -10.60 -19.15
C TRP A 644 14.01 -11.53 -20.18
N GLU A 645 12.81 -12.03 -19.92
CA GLU A 645 12.05 -12.83 -20.88
C GLU A 645 11.69 -12.02 -22.12
N MET A 646 11.25 -10.77 -21.95
CA MET A 646 11.02 -9.86 -23.08
C MET A 646 12.31 -9.58 -23.85
N LEU A 647 13.42 -9.33 -23.15
CA LEU A 647 14.72 -9.11 -23.76
C LEU A 647 15.16 -10.32 -24.59
N GLY A 648 14.94 -11.54 -24.10
CA GLY A 648 15.20 -12.80 -24.80
C GLY A 648 14.37 -13.00 -26.06
N ARG A 649 13.27 -12.23 -26.23
CA ARG A 649 12.50 -12.15 -27.48
C ARG A 649 12.91 -10.99 -28.38
N GLY A 650 13.95 -10.24 -28.02
CA GLY A 650 14.36 -9.03 -28.74
C GLY A 650 13.53 -7.79 -28.41
N ASN A 651 12.80 -7.80 -27.29
CA ASN A 651 11.93 -6.69 -26.90
C ASN A 651 12.45 -5.95 -25.66
N VAL A 652 12.85 -4.70 -25.84
CA VAL A 652 13.35 -3.84 -24.77
C VAL A 652 12.25 -3.11 -23.97
N LEU A 653 10.99 -3.18 -24.42
CA LEU A 653 9.86 -2.46 -23.80
C LEU A 653 9.51 -2.97 -22.40
N GLY A 654 10.05 -4.12 -21.96
CA GLY A 654 9.97 -4.53 -20.56
C GLY A 654 10.57 -3.49 -19.60
N LEU A 655 11.57 -2.72 -20.04
CA LEU A 655 12.16 -1.64 -19.27
C LEU A 655 11.20 -0.47 -19.02
N ALA A 656 10.08 -0.38 -19.75
CA ALA A 656 9.07 0.62 -19.49
C ALA A 656 8.26 0.35 -18.20
N TYR A 657 8.25 -0.88 -17.70
CA TYR A 657 7.44 -1.25 -16.53
C TYR A 657 8.14 -0.85 -15.25
N THR A 658 7.39 -0.31 -14.29
CA THR A 658 7.87 0.09 -12.97
C THR A 658 7.02 -0.53 -11.87
N LEU A 659 7.68 -0.95 -10.79
CA LEU A 659 7.05 -1.44 -9.56
C LEU A 659 7.07 -0.33 -8.50
N ASN A 660 5.92 0.28 -8.26
CA ASN A 660 5.68 1.20 -7.14
C ASN A 660 5.15 0.46 -5.92
N ALA A 661 5.93 -0.51 -5.44
CA ALA A 661 5.67 -1.35 -4.28
C ALA A 661 7.01 -1.78 -3.67
N SER A 662 6.99 -2.63 -2.64
CA SER A 662 8.20 -3.35 -2.27
C SER A 662 8.51 -4.48 -3.24
N ALA A 663 9.79 -4.69 -3.52
CA ALA A 663 10.31 -5.80 -4.30
C ALA A 663 10.04 -7.16 -3.68
N ASP A 664 9.98 -7.26 -2.35
CA ASP A 664 9.70 -8.53 -1.67
C ASP A 664 8.21 -8.74 -1.43
N LEU A 665 7.34 -7.85 -1.95
CA LEU A 665 5.90 -8.06 -1.89
C LEU A 665 5.58 -9.41 -2.52
N ARG A 666 5.01 -10.31 -1.72
CA ARG A 666 4.49 -11.60 -2.16
C ARG A 666 2.98 -11.61 -2.01
N LEU A 667 2.32 -12.41 -2.84
CA LEU A 667 0.89 -12.63 -2.69
C LEU A 667 0.60 -13.57 -1.51
N ARG A 668 1.54 -14.47 -1.19
CA ARG A 668 1.42 -15.54 -0.19
C ARG A 668 2.75 -15.75 0.56
N ARG A 669 2.70 -16.41 1.73
CA ARG A 669 3.92 -16.85 2.44
C ARG A 669 4.64 -17.97 1.72
#